data_AF-A0A956RQ73-F1
#
_entry.id   AF-A0A956RQ73-F1
#
_cell.length_a   1.000
_cell.length_b   1.000
_cell.length_c   1.000
_cell.angle_alpha   90.00
_cell.angle_beta   90.00
_cell.angle_gamma   90.00
#
_symmetry.space_group_name_H-M   'P 1'
#
loop_
_entity.id
_entity.type
_entity.pdbx_description
1 polymer ?
#
loop_
_entity_poly.entity_id
_entity_poly.type
_entity_poly.pdbx_seq_one_letter_code
_entity_poly.pdbx_strand_id
1 'polypeptide(L)'
;MVQPERTDTTRRATGIAGEAGTRFRGGLHRVLAILLFAGMAASTLSLDPSAAPAASSGFDALALHATDVVRRPPPSPVDSADGPGRPARLVHLTRASADAPLPYRLWTSDHTNLVDGRLEAGQTEGDLWVPIEGEIADSVRWILGWGAGDSAVERVISVPGVDRHWVLHFNPGFHYDPVWWNTQAHYTETGFRLSAQNGPGLDLVSDYLRMCEDDPDYRIALHQIPYLKTFLERHPERRAELAARVADDRASLVGGTYNELSSTLVSAEATIRNAIYGTLFQKEVLSGGGRIFWQCDVFGHDPSFPSIMRASGHDAGAFARGPFHQWGAPRDQVNFPSEFLWMSPDGNLVLTHYMTGHYGYAYGPLASGGNHAPEDPGVIEQAVARMFEDLKRPALTHHVLLPMHQDFVRPLDNLGEVVRLWNETHLCPRATISTPRDFFVEVQEEIHHRELHVPVVTRDMNPIYTGCGVSFADLKIANRECETLLRDAEILATLATVRGAEYPWKSLDRAWRQLQFNAHHDGVTGSMSDQVYLDILAGYRDAAGLARDVRARSLDFLRIRSESGEGLIAWNGVAHSRTDRRFDEPLGGLSLTMVDPVESASPTPRSPDESDADTQRSASRTLENDALRAVVDLERGGVLTSLYDKRAGREILTGPGNDLTVLAEYDQLPGHAEGPWHLAPTGSVTDNPCGPATVIFAGDGPAPRLEIAADSPLFRRHVTYELAAEGARLDVRTEIRDWRGTNQLLRVQFPCVLPGAKPIYETAAAVIGRPFARDVDTKEDSWTLDQTFWQWVGLGSALDVEVTDADRVVSREAVGVAEIVL
;
A
#
# COMPACT_ATOMS: atom_id res chain seq x y z
N MET A 1 -55.33 -19.46 36.63
CA MET A 1 -56.62 -20.11 36.96
C MET A 1 -57.50 -19.99 35.73
N VAL A 2 -57.94 -21.11 35.14
CA VAL A 2 -59.11 -21.25 34.22
C VAL A 2 -59.20 -20.29 32.99
N GLN A 3 -58.96 -20.85 31.80
CA GLN A 3 -59.51 -20.45 30.48
C GLN A 3 -61.01 -20.84 30.39
N PRO A 4 -61.85 -20.39 29.41
CA PRO A 4 -61.53 -20.23 27.97
C PRO A 4 -62.15 -18.94 27.35
N GLU A 5 -62.32 -18.70 26.04
CA GLU A 5 -62.15 -19.57 24.86
C GLU A 5 -61.56 -18.91 23.58
N ARG A 6 -62.38 -18.69 22.52
CA ARG A 6 -62.06 -18.56 21.08
C ARG A 6 -63.04 -17.55 20.42
N THR A 7 -62.89 -17.04 19.18
CA THR A 7 -62.61 -17.59 17.83
C THR A 7 -62.34 -16.40 16.87
N ASP A 8 -61.65 -16.46 15.72
CA ASP A 8 -60.77 -17.46 15.09
C ASP A 8 -59.94 -16.81 13.94
N THR A 9 -58.83 -17.45 13.50
CA THR A 9 -58.18 -17.42 12.15
C THR A 9 -57.95 -16.08 11.38
N THR A 10 -56.87 -15.82 10.61
CA THR A 10 -55.70 -16.55 10.04
C THR A 10 -54.77 -15.49 9.42
N ARG A 11 -53.44 -15.63 9.21
CA ARG A 11 -52.46 -16.69 9.47
C ARG A 11 -51.06 -16.03 9.55
N ARG A 12 -50.22 -16.40 10.53
CA ARG A 12 -48.76 -16.18 10.52
C ARG A 12 -48.06 -17.37 9.85
N ALA A 13 -46.81 -17.20 9.44
CA ALA A 13 -45.72 -18.11 9.81
C ALA A 13 -44.34 -17.44 9.66
N THR A 14 -43.61 -17.33 10.76
CA THR A 14 -42.19 -16.93 10.81
C THR A 14 -41.37 -18.11 11.34
N GLY A 15 -40.30 -18.47 10.62
CA GLY A 15 -39.09 -19.12 11.13
C GLY A 15 -39.17 -20.57 11.64
N ILE A 16 -38.09 -21.32 11.39
CA ILE A 16 -37.15 -21.85 12.41
C ILE A 16 -35.94 -22.46 11.68
N ALA A 17 -34.77 -22.46 12.35
CA ALA A 17 -33.51 -22.98 11.82
C ALA A 17 -33.48 -24.52 11.70
N GLY A 18 -32.60 -25.04 10.85
CA GLY A 18 -32.36 -26.47 10.70
C GLY A 18 -31.18 -26.74 9.74
N GLU A 19 -30.26 -27.58 10.20
CA GLU A 19 -28.92 -27.84 9.68
C GLU A 19 -28.82 -28.37 8.24
N ALA A 20 -27.63 -28.18 7.66
CA ALA A 20 -26.89 -29.07 6.76
C ALA A 20 -27.51 -29.55 5.42
N GLY A 21 -26.66 -29.51 4.38
CA GLY A 21 -26.63 -30.60 3.40
C GLY A 21 -26.83 -30.23 1.93
N THR A 22 -25.70 -30.06 1.25
CA THR A 22 -25.45 -30.52 -0.14
C THR A 22 -26.25 -29.97 -1.34
N ARG A 23 -25.45 -29.43 -2.28
CA ARG A 23 -25.53 -29.62 -3.75
C ARG A 23 -26.69 -28.96 -4.51
N PHE A 24 -26.35 -27.88 -5.20
CA PHE A 24 -26.58 -27.84 -6.65
C PHE A 24 -25.22 -27.89 -7.38
N ARG A 25 -25.13 -28.78 -8.38
CA ARG A 25 -24.01 -28.95 -9.31
C ARG A 25 -24.51 -28.65 -10.72
N GLY A 26 -23.65 -28.10 -11.56
CA GLY A 26 -23.94 -27.81 -12.98
C GLY A 26 -23.79 -26.32 -13.28
N GLY A 27 -22.70 -25.83 -13.89
CA GLY A 27 -21.53 -26.52 -14.41
C GLY A 27 -21.33 -26.23 -15.89
N LEU A 28 -20.37 -25.37 -16.20
CA LEU A 28 -19.79 -25.27 -17.54
C LEU A 28 -18.32 -24.84 -17.42
N HIS A 29 -17.42 -25.81 -17.22
CA HIS A 29 -16.00 -25.56 -17.35
C HIS A 29 -15.67 -25.27 -18.82
N ARG A 30 -15.23 -24.05 -19.12
CA ARG A 30 -14.40 -23.80 -20.30
C ARG A 30 -12.99 -23.49 -19.82
N VAL A 31 -12.06 -24.36 -20.20
CA VAL A 31 -10.62 -24.15 -20.03
C VAL A 31 -10.24 -22.94 -20.88
N LEU A 32 -9.84 -21.84 -20.23
CA LEU A 32 -9.34 -20.66 -20.91
C LEU A 32 -7.82 -20.77 -21.02
N ALA A 33 -7.34 -21.12 -22.22
CA ALA A 33 -5.93 -20.94 -22.54
C ALA A 33 -5.64 -19.45 -22.67
N ILE A 34 -4.72 -18.93 -21.84
CA ILE A 34 -4.32 -17.53 -21.87
C ILE A 34 -3.50 -17.28 -23.14
N LEU A 35 -4.15 -16.76 -24.18
CA LEU A 35 -3.47 -16.10 -25.30
C LEU A 35 -3.34 -14.61 -24.98
N LEU A 36 -2.09 -14.16 -24.84
CA LEU A 36 -1.75 -12.74 -24.71
C LEU A 36 -2.18 -11.99 -25.98
N PHE A 37 -3.32 -11.32 -25.92
CA PHE A 37 -3.72 -10.31 -26.90
C PHE A 37 -3.33 -8.92 -26.40
N ALA A 38 -2.18 -8.44 -26.83
CA ALA A 38 -1.90 -7.00 -26.85
C ALA A 38 -2.84 -6.37 -27.88
N GLY A 39 -3.74 -5.48 -27.44
CA GLY A 39 -4.86 -5.06 -28.28
C GLY A 39 -5.67 -3.87 -27.76
N MET A 40 -5.08 -2.96 -27.00
CA MET A 40 -5.66 -1.62 -26.86
C MET A 40 -5.34 -0.81 -28.12
N ALA A 41 -6.30 -0.80 -29.05
CA ALA A 41 -6.24 0.10 -30.19
C ALA A 41 -6.49 1.52 -29.69
N ALA A 42 -5.43 2.33 -29.59
CA ALA A 42 -5.58 3.78 -29.63
C ALA A 42 -6.37 4.13 -30.90
N SER A 43 -7.35 5.03 -30.79
CA SER A 43 -8.14 5.57 -31.91
C SER A 43 -7.25 6.40 -32.83
N THR A 44 -6.42 5.70 -33.60
CA THR A 44 -5.45 6.26 -34.53
C THR A 44 -6.17 6.63 -35.82
N LEU A 45 -5.92 7.84 -36.31
CA LEU A 45 -6.40 8.34 -37.60
C LEU A 45 -6.04 7.34 -38.71
N SER A 46 -7.03 6.64 -39.26
CA SER A 46 -6.81 5.75 -40.40
C SER A 46 -6.46 6.59 -41.63
N LEU A 47 -5.24 6.44 -42.12
CA LEU A 47 -4.80 7.09 -43.35
C LEU A 47 -5.40 6.36 -44.55
N ASP A 48 -5.98 7.10 -45.48
CA ASP A 48 -6.36 6.57 -46.79
C ASP A 48 -5.07 6.16 -47.54
N PRO A 49 -4.86 4.87 -47.91
CA PRO A 49 -3.62 4.42 -48.52
C PRO A 49 -3.38 4.96 -49.94
N SER A 50 -4.34 5.66 -50.56
CA SER A 50 -4.27 6.02 -51.97
C SER A 50 -3.38 7.23 -52.32
N ALA A 51 -2.69 7.83 -51.35
CA ALA A 51 -1.83 9.01 -51.55
C ALA A 51 -0.44 8.83 -50.93
N ALA A 52 0.51 8.29 -51.71
CA ALA A 52 1.93 8.29 -51.35
C ALA A 52 2.57 9.65 -51.71
N PRO A 53 3.21 10.37 -50.77
CA PRO A 53 3.99 11.56 -51.10
C PRO A 53 5.36 11.17 -51.69
N ALA A 54 5.78 11.88 -52.74
CA ALA A 54 7.17 11.88 -53.16
C ALA A 54 8.02 12.72 -52.19
N ALA A 55 9.27 12.31 -51.94
CA ALA A 55 10.15 12.99 -51.00
C ALA A 55 10.59 14.37 -51.52
N SER A 56 10.11 15.46 -50.91
CA SER A 56 10.71 16.80 -51.05
C SER A 56 10.22 17.82 -50.00
N SER A 57 11.17 18.63 -49.49
CA SER A 57 11.01 19.80 -48.61
C SER A 57 10.68 19.53 -47.12
N GLY A 58 11.24 20.36 -46.24
CA GLY A 58 11.30 20.16 -44.78
C GLY A 58 10.01 20.46 -44.02
N PHE A 59 8.86 20.00 -44.52
CA PHE A 59 7.55 20.10 -43.85
C PHE A 59 7.01 18.72 -43.42
N ASP A 60 7.88 17.71 -43.37
CA ASP A 60 7.52 16.35 -42.95
C ASP A 60 7.07 16.28 -41.49
N ALA A 61 5.99 15.53 -41.28
CA ALA A 61 5.38 15.18 -39.99
C ALA A 61 4.83 16.35 -39.14
N LEU A 62 3.73 16.95 -39.62
CA LEU A 62 2.66 17.45 -38.73
C LEU A 62 1.74 16.27 -38.37
N ALA A 63 1.58 15.98 -37.09
CA ALA A 63 0.71 14.95 -36.53
C ALA A 63 -0.44 15.59 -35.73
N LEU A 64 -1.57 14.88 -35.65
CA LEU A 64 -2.77 15.34 -34.94
C LEU A 64 -3.27 14.27 -33.97
N HIS A 65 -3.70 14.71 -32.79
CA HIS A 65 -4.34 13.88 -31.79
C HIS A 65 -5.65 14.53 -31.33
N ALA A 66 -6.78 13.94 -31.69
CA ALA A 66 -8.10 14.45 -31.32
C ALA A 66 -8.44 14.03 -29.87
N THR A 67 -8.66 15.00 -29.00
CA THR A 67 -9.01 14.80 -27.56
C THR A 67 -10.51 14.51 -27.42
N ASP A 68 -10.99 14.00 -26.29
CA ASP A 68 -12.45 13.89 -26.05
C ASP A 68 -13.04 15.15 -25.38
N VAL A 69 -12.27 16.25 -25.40
CA VAL A 69 -12.69 17.56 -24.91
C VAL A 69 -13.48 18.30 -26.01
N VAL A 70 -14.70 18.72 -25.68
CA VAL A 70 -15.61 19.42 -26.59
C VAL A 70 -16.12 20.69 -25.95
N ARG A 71 -15.84 21.84 -26.57
CA ARG A 71 -16.43 23.12 -26.17
C ARG A 71 -17.84 23.30 -26.73
N ARG A 72 -18.64 24.05 -25.98
CA ARG A 72 -19.91 24.62 -26.42
C ARG A 72 -19.66 25.69 -27.50
N PRO A 73 -20.64 25.96 -28.36
CA PRO A 73 -20.58 27.13 -29.22
C PRO A 73 -20.64 28.43 -28.39
N PRO A 74 -19.92 29.49 -28.80
CA PRO A 74 -20.02 30.78 -28.15
C PRO A 74 -21.45 31.35 -28.28
N PRO A 75 -21.96 32.09 -27.28
CA PRO A 75 -23.24 32.77 -27.39
C PRO A 75 -23.15 33.88 -28.46
N SER A 76 -23.72 33.62 -29.63
CA SER A 76 -23.78 34.61 -30.71
C SER A 76 -24.72 35.77 -30.32
N PRO A 77 -24.36 37.05 -30.60
CA PRO A 77 -25.33 38.13 -30.59
C PRO A 77 -26.49 37.81 -31.54
N VAL A 78 -27.71 38.20 -31.17
CA VAL A 78 -28.96 37.78 -31.83
C VAL A 78 -29.07 38.21 -33.32
N ASP A 79 -28.18 39.08 -33.80
CA ASP A 79 -28.16 39.65 -35.15
C ASP A 79 -26.82 39.46 -35.91
N SER A 80 -26.15 38.30 -35.80
CA SER A 80 -25.09 37.92 -36.75
C SER A 80 -25.63 37.02 -37.88
N ALA A 81 -25.17 37.25 -39.12
CA ALA A 81 -25.64 36.53 -40.30
C ALA A 81 -25.15 35.08 -40.40
N ASP A 82 -24.27 34.66 -39.49
CA ASP A 82 -23.53 33.39 -39.51
C ASP A 82 -24.11 32.31 -38.57
N GLY A 83 -25.35 32.50 -38.11
CA GLY A 83 -26.13 31.48 -37.38
C GLY A 83 -25.64 31.16 -35.96
N PRO A 84 -26.24 30.15 -35.30
CA PRO A 84 -25.74 29.65 -34.02
C PRO A 84 -24.41 28.93 -34.24
N GLY A 85 -23.42 29.20 -33.40
CA GLY A 85 -22.14 28.49 -33.45
C GLY A 85 -22.32 26.98 -33.29
N ARG A 86 -21.35 26.22 -33.78
CA ARG A 86 -21.30 24.75 -33.62
C ARG A 86 -20.39 24.37 -32.44
N PRO A 87 -20.65 23.24 -31.75
CA PRO A 87 -19.66 22.64 -30.87
C PRO A 87 -18.34 22.40 -31.59
N ALA A 88 -17.22 22.42 -30.88
CA ALA A 88 -15.91 22.09 -31.44
C ALA A 88 -15.14 21.15 -30.52
N ARG A 89 -14.38 20.23 -31.12
CA ARG A 89 -13.47 19.28 -30.48
C ARG A 89 -12.07 19.88 -30.39
N LEU A 90 -11.37 19.69 -29.28
CA LEU A 90 -9.96 20.07 -29.15
C LEU A 90 -9.07 19.02 -29.85
N VAL A 91 -8.13 19.48 -30.65
CA VAL A 91 -7.16 18.65 -31.38
C VAL A 91 -5.76 19.19 -31.13
N HIS A 92 -4.89 18.36 -30.57
CA HIS A 92 -3.49 18.68 -30.38
C HIS A 92 -2.74 18.48 -31.70
N LEU A 93 -1.94 19.47 -32.09
CA LEU A 93 -1.02 19.47 -33.21
C LEU A 93 0.40 19.26 -32.67
N THR A 94 1.18 18.37 -33.28
CA THR A 94 2.61 18.23 -32.98
C THR A 94 3.42 18.19 -34.28
N ARG A 95 4.63 18.77 -34.29
CA ARG A 95 5.51 18.83 -35.46
C ARG A 95 6.96 18.48 -35.14
N ALA A 96 7.63 17.83 -36.09
CA ALA A 96 8.99 17.31 -35.91
C ALA A 96 10.09 18.41 -35.80
N SER A 97 9.87 19.60 -36.35
CA SER A 97 10.77 20.76 -36.20
C SER A 97 9.97 22.06 -35.96
N ALA A 98 10.57 22.98 -35.20
CA ALA A 98 10.04 24.30 -34.90
C ALA A 98 10.88 25.46 -35.48
N ASP A 99 11.74 25.21 -36.47
CA ASP A 99 12.72 26.18 -37.01
C ASP A 99 12.10 27.47 -37.60
N ALA A 100 10.85 27.39 -38.08
CA ALA A 100 10.11 28.51 -38.65
C ALA A 100 8.64 28.48 -38.24
N PRO A 101 7.90 29.61 -38.30
CA PRO A 101 6.46 29.59 -38.07
C PRO A 101 5.73 28.80 -39.15
N LEU A 102 4.75 27.99 -38.76
CA LEU A 102 3.94 27.17 -39.66
C LEU A 102 2.48 27.63 -39.62
N PRO A 103 1.98 28.34 -40.66
CA PRO A 103 0.56 28.55 -40.83
C PRO A 103 -0.13 27.24 -41.21
N TYR A 104 -1.33 27.03 -40.68
CA TYR A 104 -2.20 25.93 -41.01
C TYR A 104 -3.64 26.43 -41.24
N ARG A 105 -4.42 25.63 -41.97
CA ARG A 105 -5.78 25.92 -42.37
C ARG A 105 -6.58 24.63 -42.38
N LEU A 106 -7.77 24.63 -41.82
CA LEU A 106 -8.65 23.47 -41.75
C LEU A 106 -10.00 23.76 -42.44
N TRP A 107 -10.52 22.83 -43.24
CA TRP A 107 -11.85 22.94 -43.84
C TRP A 107 -12.56 21.59 -44.00
N THR A 108 -13.89 21.60 -43.99
CA THR A 108 -14.73 20.45 -44.36
C THR A 108 -14.65 20.16 -45.85
N SER A 109 -14.99 18.93 -46.27
CA SER A 109 -14.86 18.50 -47.68
C SER A 109 -15.72 19.29 -48.70
N ASP A 110 -16.64 20.12 -48.24
CA ASP A 110 -17.47 21.05 -49.01
C ASP A 110 -16.95 22.51 -49.00
N HIS A 111 -15.81 22.75 -48.34
CA HIS A 111 -15.16 24.05 -48.12
C HIS A 111 -15.97 25.09 -47.31
N THR A 112 -16.99 24.69 -46.54
CA THR A 112 -17.88 25.65 -45.85
C THR A 112 -17.43 26.06 -44.44
N ASN A 113 -16.64 25.25 -43.72
CA ASN A 113 -16.20 25.57 -42.35
C ASN A 113 -14.69 25.83 -42.30
N LEU A 114 -14.23 27.09 -42.40
CA LEU A 114 -12.80 27.42 -42.41
C LEU A 114 -12.26 27.75 -41.00
N VAL A 115 -11.12 27.17 -40.61
CA VAL A 115 -10.34 27.57 -39.42
C VAL A 115 -8.89 27.82 -39.81
N ASP A 116 -8.42 29.06 -39.66
CA ASP A 116 -7.03 29.46 -39.91
C ASP A 116 -6.25 29.60 -38.59
N GLY A 117 -5.00 29.16 -38.57
CA GLY A 117 -4.12 29.24 -37.40
C GLY A 117 -2.64 29.16 -37.76
N ARG A 118 -1.77 29.23 -36.75
CA ARG A 118 -0.31 29.25 -36.93
C ARG A 118 0.41 28.78 -35.67
N LEU A 119 1.40 27.91 -35.83
CA LEU A 119 2.40 27.58 -34.81
C LEU A 119 3.61 28.50 -35.00
N GLU A 120 4.05 29.22 -33.98
CA GLU A 120 5.19 30.14 -34.07
C GLU A 120 6.54 29.41 -34.00
N ALA A 121 7.62 30.07 -34.42
CA ALA A 121 8.97 29.53 -34.30
C ALA A 121 9.29 29.17 -32.84
N GLY A 122 9.88 27.99 -32.63
CA GLY A 122 10.13 27.42 -31.30
C GLY A 122 8.98 26.59 -30.69
N GLN A 123 7.75 26.68 -31.19
CA GLN A 123 6.65 25.81 -30.73
C GLN A 123 6.63 24.48 -31.49
N THR A 124 6.93 23.36 -30.85
CA THR A 124 6.77 22.01 -31.44
C THR A 124 5.33 21.48 -31.38
N GLU A 125 4.48 22.11 -30.57
CA GLU A 125 3.11 21.67 -30.28
C GLU A 125 2.14 22.87 -30.25
N GLY A 126 0.85 22.61 -30.38
CA GLY A 126 -0.20 23.61 -30.16
C GLY A 126 -1.61 23.06 -30.36
N ASP A 127 -2.60 23.86 -30.00
CA ASP A 127 -3.99 23.43 -29.89
C ASP A 127 -4.88 24.03 -30.99
N LEU A 128 -5.79 23.22 -31.52
CA LEU A 128 -6.76 23.61 -32.54
C LEU A 128 -8.16 23.15 -32.16
N TRP A 129 -9.11 24.08 -32.18
CA TRP A 129 -10.52 23.80 -32.00
C TRP A 129 -11.20 23.53 -33.36
N VAL A 130 -11.57 22.27 -33.59
CA VAL A 130 -12.19 21.79 -34.84
C VAL A 130 -13.71 21.67 -34.65
N PRO A 131 -14.55 22.41 -35.41
CA PRO A 131 -16.00 22.25 -35.34
C PRO A 131 -16.44 20.79 -35.53
N ILE A 132 -17.57 20.40 -34.94
CA ILE A 132 -18.19 19.10 -35.16
C ILE A 132 -19.46 19.30 -36.01
N GLU A 133 -19.67 18.45 -37.00
CA GLU A 133 -20.90 18.38 -37.79
C GLU A 133 -21.77 17.22 -37.31
N GLY A 134 -23.10 17.40 -37.28
CA GLY A 134 -24.05 16.35 -36.90
C GLY A 134 -24.18 16.12 -35.40
N GLU A 135 -24.60 14.90 -35.02
CA GLU A 135 -24.50 14.47 -33.62
C GLU A 135 -23.04 14.15 -33.29
N ILE A 136 -22.59 14.53 -32.10
CA ILE A 136 -21.20 14.40 -31.64
C ILE A 136 -20.61 12.97 -31.76
N ALA A 137 -21.42 11.93 -31.95
CA ALA A 137 -20.98 10.54 -32.14
C ALA A 137 -20.48 10.20 -33.57
N ASP A 138 -20.76 11.03 -34.58
CA ASP A 138 -20.37 10.75 -35.98
C ASP A 138 -18.94 11.20 -36.29
N SER A 139 -18.26 10.47 -37.20
CA SER A 139 -16.93 10.85 -37.67
C SER A 139 -16.99 11.82 -38.85
N VAL A 140 -16.24 12.93 -38.76
CA VAL A 140 -16.27 14.02 -39.76
C VAL A 140 -14.93 14.08 -40.50
N ARG A 141 -14.99 14.16 -41.83
CA ARG A 141 -13.81 14.35 -42.69
C ARG A 141 -13.49 15.83 -42.89
N TRP A 142 -12.29 16.20 -42.46
CA TRP A 142 -11.69 17.52 -42.62
C TRP A 142 -10.45 17.42 -43.52
N ILE A 143 -10.06 18.54 -44.11
CA ILE A 143 -8.82 18.72 -44.86
C ILE A 143 -7.98 19.71 -44.08
N LEU A 144 -6.75 19.33 -43.73
CA LEU A 144 -5.75 20.19 -43.12
C LEU A 144 -4.71 20.56 -44.17
N GLY A 145 -4.65 21.85 -44.51
CA GLY A 145 -3.57 22.47 -45.28
C GLY A 145 -2.53 23.11 -44.36
N TRP A 146 -1.23 22.93 -44.63
CA TRP A 146 -0.16 23.67 -43.95
C TRP A 146 0.97 24.05 -44.91
N GLY A 147 1.66 25.16 -44.63
CA GLY A 147 2.72 25.71 -45.50
C GLY A 147 2.33 27.02 -46.19
N ALA A 148 3.16 27.51 -47.12
CA ALA A 148 2.99 28.82 -47.75
C ALA A 148 3.13 28.78 -49.28
N GLY A 149 2.21 29.43 -49.99
CA GLY A 149 2.19 29.48 -51.47
C GLY A 149 2.16 28.08 -52.09
N ASP A 150 2.95 27.87 -53.14
CA ASP A 150 3.03 26.61 -53.91
C ASP A 150 3.62 25.41 -53.12
N SER A 151 3.92 25.58 -51.83
CA SER A 151 4.42 24.53 -50.92
C SER A 151 3.40 24.04 -49.89
N ALA A 152 2.13 24.41 -50.05
CA ALA A 152 1.06 23.93 -49.17
C ALA A 152 0.82 22.41 -49.33
N VAL A 153 0.85 21.68 -48.22
CA VAL A 153 0.52 20.25 -48.15
C VAL A 153 -0.89 20.10 -47.57
N GLU A 154 -1.74 19.32 -48.23
CA GLU A 154 -3.11 19.02 -47.77
C GLU A 154 -3.22 17.55 -47.32
N ARG A 155 -3.96 17.30 -46.23
CA ARG A 155 -4.23 15.96 -45.72
C ARG A 155 -5.67 15.82 -45.25
N VAL A 156 -6.37 14.80 -45.75
CA VAL A 156 -7.68 14.40 -45.21
C VAL A 156 -7.47 13.78 -43.84
N ILE A 157 -8.21 14.25 -42.84
CA ILE A 157 -8.25 13.70 -41.48
C ILE A 157 -9.68 13.35 -41.12
N SER A 158 -9.87 12.23 -40.43
CA SER A 158 -11.18 11.80 -39.93
C SER A 158 -11.22 12.03 -38.43
N VAL A 159 -11.88 13.10 -38.00
CA VAL A 159 -12.12 13.34 -36.57
C VAL A 159 -13.19 12.34 -36.13
N PRO A 160 -12.92 11.41 -35.19
CA PRO A 160 -13.94 10.46 -34.75
C PRO A 160 -15.06 11.17 -33.97
N GLY A 161 -16.13 10.45 -33.66
CA GLY A 161 -17.10 10.90 -32.67
C GLY A 161 -16.48 11.05 -31.27
N VAL A 162 -17.18 11.74 -30.38
CA VAL A 162 -16.82 11.88 -28.96
C VAL A 162 -17.88 11.19 -28.11
N ASP A 163 -17.45 10.35 -27.18
CA ASP A 163 -18.34 9.83 -26.15
C ASP A 163 -18.67 10.97 -25.17
N ARG A 164 -19.96 11.29 -24.97
CA ARG A 164 -20.36 12.40 -24.09
C ARG A 164 -20.52 12.00 -22.62
N HIS A 165 -20.36 10.72 -22.28
CA HIS A 165 -20.64 10.23 -20.93
C HIS A 165 -19.49 10.51 -19.94
N TRP A 166 -18.34 11.02 -20.41
CA TRP A 166 -17.19 11.33 -19.55
C TRP A 166 -17.52 12.35 -18.44
N VAL A 167 -17.15 11.99 -17.21
CA VAL A 167 -17.28 12.82 -16.00
C VAL A 167 -15.92 12.98 -15.32
N LEU A 168 -15.54 14.22 -15.04
CA LEU A 168 -14.40 14.59 -14.20
C LEU A 168 -14.86 14.82 -12.76
N HIS A 169 -14.35 14.00 -11.84
CA HIS A 169 -14.64 14.08 -10.41
C HIS A 169 -13.51 14.80 -9.66
N PHE A 170 -13.61 16.12 -9.55
CA PHE A 170 -12.74 16.89 -8.65
C PHE A 170 -12.99 16.46 -7.21
N ASN A 171 -11.96 15.92 -6.56
CA ASN A 171 -12.07 15.38 -5.21
C ASN A 171 -11.14 16.14 -4.25
N PRO A 172 -11.64 17.23 -3.62
CA PRO A 172 -10.86 18.04 -2.70
C PRO A 172 -10.82 17.44 -1.29
N GLY A 173 -9.67 17.65 -0.66
CA GLY A 173 -9.26 17.07 0.62
C GLY A 173 -7.78 17.38 0.82
N PHE A 174 -7.18 16.87 1.88
CA PHE A 174 -5.77 17.08 2.19
C PHE A 174 -5.19 15.82 2.83
N HIS A 175 -4.00 15.42 2.40
CA HIS A 175 -3.22 14.42 3.12
C HIS A 175 -2.62 15.06 4.38
N TYR A 176 -2.45 14.26 5.44
CA TYR A 176 -1.98 14.75 6.74
C TYR A 176 -1.12 13.68 7.41
N ASP A 177 0.16 13.97 7.54
CA ASP A 177 1.08 13.13 8.30
C ASP A 177 1.05 13.55 9.76
N PRO A 178 0.62 12.67 10.69
CA PRO A 178 0.72 12.96 12.12
C PRO A 178 2.18 13.07 12.58
N VAL A 179 3.13 12.49 11.85
CA VAL A 179 4.56 12.44 12.15
C VAL A 179 5.33 12.26 10.84
N TRP A 180 6.33 13.12 10.58
CA TRP A 180 7.21 13.04 9.41
C TRP A 180 8.49 13.86 9.67
N TRP A 181 8.79 14.91 8.89
CA TRP A 181 9.90 15.82 9.18
C TRP A 181 9.72 16.59 10.49
N ASN A 182 8.50 16.71 11.00
CA ASN A 182 8.19 17.37 12.27
C ASN A 182 7.23 16.57 13.17
N THR A 183 7.04 17.08 14.39
CA THR A 183 6.19 16.48 15.43
C THR A 183 4.70 16.69 15.14
N GLN A 184 3.85 15.82 15.70
CA GLN A 184 2.39 15.95 15.61
C GLN A 184 1.90 17.33 16.08
N ALA A 185 2.45 17.84 17.18
CA ALA A 185 2.08 19.17 17.70
C ALA A 185 2.38 20.29 16.68
N HIS A 186 3.50 20.19 15.96
CA HIS A 186 3.85 21.17 14.95
C HIS A 186 2.88 21.15 13.76
N TYR A 187 2.58 19.96 13.23
CA TYR A 187 1.63 19.77 12.12
C TYR A 187 0.18 20.10 12.50
N THR A 188 -0.21 19.83 13.75
CA THR A 188 -1.59 20.06 14.22
C THR A 188 -1.86 21.54 14.51
N GLU A 189 -0.95 22.25 15.19
CA GLU A 189 -1.25 23.54 15.83
C GLU A 189 -0.47 24.73 15.25
N THR A 190 0.85 24.61 15.04
CA THR A 190 1.67 25.75 14.59
C THR A 190 1.75 25.87 13.07
N GLY A 191 1.57 24.76 12.36
CA GLY A 191 1.57 24.69 10.90
C GLY A 191 2.96 24.52 10.32
N PHE A 192 3.12 23.49 9.51
CA PHE A 192 4.29 23.29 8.69
C PHE A 192 4.16 24.06 7.37
N ARG A 193 5.20 24.79 6.96
CA ARG A 193 5.22 25.55 5.71
C ARG A 193 6.27 24.98 4.75
N LEU A 194 5.89 23.97 3.97
CA LEU A 194 6.61 23.62 2.73
C LEU A 194 6.49 24.76 1.72
N SER A 195 5.30 25.35 1.63
CA SER A 195 4.96 26.41 0.70
C SER A 195 3.96 27.40 1.33
N ALA A 196 3.51 28.38 0.55
CA ALA A 196 2.40 29.26 0.91
C ALA A 196 1.02 28.56 0.88
N GLN A 197 0.93 27.34 0.33
CA GLN A 197 -0.33 26.62 0.12
C GLN A 197 -0.79 25.83 1.36
N ASN A 198 0.12 25.52 2.28
CA ASN A 198 -0.14 24.59 3.39
C ASN A 198 -0.76 25.27 4.64
N GLY A 199 -1.33 24.47 5.54
CA GLY A 199 -1.89 24.92 6.83
C GLY A 199 -1.72 23.89 7.96
N PRO A 200 -1.85 24.30 9.23
CA PRO A 200 -1.95 23.35 10.35
C PRO A 200 -3.24 22.54 10.27
N GLY A 201 -3.20 21.28 10.70
CA GLY A 201 -4.33 20.34 10.56
C GLY A 201 -5.66 20.83 11.15
N LEU A 202 -5.64 21.64 12.22
CA LEU A 202 -6.86 22.24 12.80
C LEU A 202 -7.49 23.32 11.90
N ASP A 203 -6.66 24.13 11.23
CA ASP A 203 -7.14 25.11 10.24
C ASP A 203 -7.71 24.40 9.02
N LEU A 204 -7.04 23.34 8.54
CA LEU A 204 -7.45 22.63 7.31
C LEU A 204 -8.88 22.11 7.41
N VAL A 205 -9.25 21.43 8.50
CA VAL A 205 -10.63 20.96 8.69
C VAL A 205 -11.61 22.14 8.72
N SER A 206 -11.24 23.27 9.33
CA SER A 206 -12.07 24.48 9.35
C SER A 206 -12.24 25.11 7.97
N ASP A 207 -11.17 25.21 7.18
CA ASP A 207 -11.17 25.78 5.83
C ASP A 207 -12.02 24.95 4.87
N TYR A 208 -11.84 23.62 4.87
CA TYR A 208 -12.62 22.72 4.01
C TYR A 208 -14.10 22.70 4.38
N LEU A 209 -14.44 22.78 5.68
CA LEU A 209 -15.82 22.94 6.12
C LEU A 209 -16.42 24.28 5.67
N ARG A 210 -15.64 25.39 5.74
CA ARG A 210 -16.04 26.71 5.25
C ARG A 210 -16.32 26.70 3.74
N MET A 211 -15.56 25.96 2.93
CA MET A 211 -15.88 25.81 1.50
C MET A 211 -17.25 25.15 1.28
N CYS A 212 -17.65 24.20 2.14
CA CYS A 212 -19.01 23.67 2.13
C CYS A 212 -20.08 24.64 2.68
N GLU A 213 -19.71 25.74 3.32
CA GLU A 213 -20.64 26.81 3.70
C GLU A 213 -20.78 27.86 2.60
N ASP A 214 -19.66 28.24 1.98
CA ASP A 214 -19.57 29.27 0.94
C ASP A 214 -20.14 28.79 -0.41
N ASP A 215 -19.97 27.51 -0.77
CA ASP A 215 -20.49 26.92 -2.01
C ASP A 215 -21.31 25.64 -1.72
N PRO A 216 -22.61 25.57 -2.10
CA PRO A 216 -23.47 24.42 -1.81
C PRO A 216 -23.11 23.16 -2.60
N ASP A 217 -22.46 23.28 -3.75
CA ASP A 217 -22.04 22.15 -4.59
C ASP A 217 -20.68 21.58 -4.14
N TYR A 218 -19.97 22.26 -3.25
CA TYR A 218 -18.67 21.81 -2.73
C TYR A 218 -18.84 20.58 -1.84
N ARG A 219 -18.01 19.56 -2.09
CA ARG A 219 -17.93 18.28 -1.36
C ARG A 219 -16.50 17.99 -0.96
N ILE A 220 -16.26 17.38 0.20
CA ILE A 220 -14.91 17.14 0.75
C ILE A 220 -14.67 15.67 1.12
N ALA A 221 -13.40 15.28 1.14
CA ALA A 221 -12.93 14.00 1.66
C ALA A 221 -12.00 14.20 2.88
N LEU A 222 -12.29 13.50 3.98
CA LEU A 222 -11.49 13.49 5.21
C LEU A 222 -11.24 12.03 5.60
N HIS A 223 -10.03 11.70 6.08
CA HIS A 223 -9.59 10.30 6.08
C HIS A 223 -8.77 9.77 7.27
N GLN A 224 -8.21 10.58 8.18
CA GLN A 224 -7.41 10.05 9.30
C GLN A 224 -7.90 10.51 10.68
N ILE A 225 -7.86 9.59 11.66
CA ILE A 225 -8.24 9.88 13.05
C ILE A 225 -7.31 10.88 13.76
N PRO A 226 -5.97 10.86 13.60
CA PRO A 226 -5.06 11.74 14.32
C PRO A 226 -5.41 13.23 14.25
N TYR A 227 -5.83 13.75 13.08
CA TYR A 227 -6.30 15.13 12.96
C TYR A 227 -7.79 15.27 13.30
N LEU A 228 -8.66 14.36 12.83
CA LEU A 228 -10.12 14.46 13.06
C LEU A 228 -10.48 14.42 14.55
N LYS A 229 -9.89 13.49 15.31
CA LYS A 229 -10.11 13.39 16.76
C LYS A 229 -9.65 14.67 17.46
N THR A 230 -8.45 15.15 17.13
CA THR A 230 -7.87 16.33 17.78
C THR A 230 -8.66 17.60 17.44
N PHE A 231 -9.15 17.72 16.19
CA PHE A 231 -10.07 18.78 15.79
C PHE A 231 -11.36 18.75 16.63
N LEU A 232 -12.03 17.61 16.77
CA LEU A 232 -13.27 17.51 17.56
C LEU A 232 -13.07 17.76 19.06
N GLU A 233 -11.88 17.47 19.60
CA GLU A 233 -11.54 17.75 21.00
C GLU A 233 -11.18 19.22 21.24
N ARG A 234 -10.61 19.92 20.24
CA ARG A 234 -10.37 21.37 20.25
C ARG A 234 -11.63 22.19 19.93
N HIS A 235 -12.49 21.67 19.06
CA HIS A 235 -13.67 22.32 18.50
C HIS A 235 -14.95 21.47 18.67
N PRO A 236 -15.36 21.14 19.91
CA PRO A 236 -16.55 20.32 20.16
C PRO A 236 -17.83 20.94 19.60
N GLU A 237 -17.89 22.26 19.43
CA GLU A 237 -18.98 23.01 18.78
C GLU A 237 -19.13 22.67 17.29
N ARG A 238 -18.03 22.39 16.57
CA ARG A 238 -18.03 22.06 15.14
C ARG A 238 -18.45 20.61 14.86
N ARG A 239 -18.59 19.75 15.90
CA ARG A 239 -18.97 18.33 15.72
C ARG A 239 -20.33 18.17 15.05
N ALA A 240 -21.31 19.01 15.39
CA ALA A 240 -22.65 18.94 14.81
C ALA A 240 -22.68 19.36 13.33
N GLU A 241 -21.82 20.30 12.94
CA GLU A 241 -21.65 20.78 11.58
C GLU A 241 -21.00 19.71 10.69
N LEU A 242 -19.88 19.12 11.13
CA LEU A 242 -19.25 18.00 10.41
C LEU A 242 -20.22 16.81 10.27
N ALA A 243 -20.93 16.44 11.35
CA ALA A 243 -21.93 15.37 11.28
C ALA A 243 -23.09 15.69 10.31
N ALA A 244 -23.51 16.96 10.20
CA ALA A 244 -24.50 17.39 9.22
C ALA A 244 -23.96 17.27 7.78
N ARG A 245 -22.70 17.64 7.53
CA ARG A 245 -22.06 17.49 6.21
C ARG A 245 -21.82 16.02 5.82
N VAL A 246 -21.64 15.14 6.79
CA VAL A 246 -21.60 13.69 6.55
C VAL A 246 -22.99 13.14 6.25
N ALA A 247 -24.04 13.67 6.90
CA ALA A 247 -25.42 13.24 6.70
C ALA A 247 -26.08 13.73 5.40
N ASP A 248 -25.59 14.83 4.81
CA ASP A 248 -26.03 15.36 3.51
C ASP A 248 -25.11 14.96 2.33
N ASP A 249 -24.19 14.01 2.56
CA ASP A 249 -23.21 13.49 1.59
C ASP A 249 -22.22 14.53 1.02
N ARG A 250 -22.05 15.68 1.69
CA ARG A 250 -21.09 16.72 1.30
C ARG A 250 -19.72 16.57 1.96
N ALA A 251 -19.59 15.77 3.00
CA ALA A 251 -18.31 15.36 3.58
C ALA A 251 -18.25 13.84 3.67
N SER A 252 -17.33 13.22 2.94
CA SER A 252 -17.10 11.78 3.03
C SER A 252 -15.95 11.47 3.98
N LEU A 253 -16.23 10.60 4.93
CA LEU A 253 -15.24 9.98 5.79
C LEU A 253 -14.75 8.71 5.09
N VAL A 254 -13.54 8.79 4.54
CA VAL A 254 -12.84 7.67 3.91
C VAL A 254 -11.65 7.27 4.78
N GLY A 255 -10.71 6.45 4.30
CA GLY A 255 -9.61 5.97 5.13
C GLY A 255 -10.12 5.10 6.27
N GLY A 256 -10.64 3.92 5.93
CA GLY A 256 -11.26 2.94 6.85
C GLY A 256 -10.36 2.35 7.95
N THR A 257 -9.28 3.03 8.30
CA THR A 257 -8.24 2.67 9.26
C THR A 257 -8.04 3.83 10.24
N TYR A 258 -7.28 3.65 11.32
CA TYR A 258 -6.99 4.71 12.28
C TYR A 258 -6.17 5.83 11.63
N ASN A 259 -5.22 5.44 10.79
CA ASN A 259 -4.35 6.29 9.98
C ASN A 259 -3.93 5.52 8.71
N GLU A 260 -3.08 6.13 7.88
CA GLU A 260 -2.50 5.46 6.71
C GLU A 260 -1.30 4.60 7.11
N LEU A 261 -1.57 3.34 7.46
CA LEU A 261 -0.58 2.44 8.05
C LEU A 261 0.31 1.72 7.02
N SER A 262 1.58 1.50 7.37
CA SER A 262 2.44 0.58 6.60
C SER A 262 2.13 -0.88 6.95
N SER A 263 1.10 -1.43 6.29
CA SER A 263 0.64 -2.82 6.47
C SER A 263 1.71 -3.89 6.19
N THR A 264 2.81 -3.53 5.51
CA THR A 264 3.95 -4.41 5.19
C THR A 264 4.98 -4.53 6.32
N LEU A 265 4.94 -3.63 7.32
CA LEU A 265 5.88 -3.57 8.45
C LEU A 265 5.23 -3.90 9.81
N VAL A 266 3.90 -4.02 9.85
CA VAL A 266 3.15 -4.38 11.06
C VAL A 266 2.49 -5.76 10.92
N SER A 267 2.05 -6.32 12.03
CA SER A 267 1.31 -7.60 12.08
C SER A 267 -0.10 -7.50 11.49
N ALA A 268 -0.68 -8.65 11.15
CA ALA A 268 -2.09 -8.71 10.75
C ALA A 268 -3.01 -8.22 11.86
N GLU A 269 -2.71 -8.56 13.12
CA GLU A 269 -3.49 -8.06 14.25
C GLU A 269 -3.42 -6.55 14.35
N ALA A 270 -2.23 -5.93 14.21
CA ALA A 270 -2.13 -4.47 14.17
C ALA A 270 -2.93 -3.87 13.00
N THR A 271 -2.88 -4.46 11.80
CA THR A 271 -3.67 -4.02 10.64
C THR A 271 -5.17 -4.12 10.89
N ILE A 272 -5.65 -5.25 11.43
CA ILE A 272 -7.05 -5.48 11.80
C ILE A 272 -7.50 -4.47 12.87
N ARG A 273 -6.67 -4.23 13.90
CA ARG A 273 -6.96 -3.23 14.93
C ARG A 273 -7.01 -1.83 14.33
N ASN A 274 -6.10 -1.47 13.43
CA ASN A 274 -6.11 -0.19 12.73
C ASN A 274 -7.45 0.01 11.99
N ALA A 275 -7.92 -1.00 11.24
CA ALA A 275 -9.23 -1.00 10.60
C ALA A 275 -10.39 -0.87 11.60
N ILE A 276 -10.41 -1.68 12.67
CA ILE A 276 -11.44 -1.60 13.73
C ILE A 276 -11.52 -0.19 14.35
N TYR A 277 -10.38 0.40 14.73
CA TYR A 277 -10.35 1.73 15.31
C TYR A 277 -10.80 2.81 14.32
N GLY A 278 -10.41 2.69 13.04
CA GLY A 278 -10.88 3.50 11.92
C GLY A 278 -12.39 3.49 11.77
N THR A 279 -12.94 2.32 11.39
CA THR A 279 -14.35 2.12 11.12
C THR A 279 -15.24 2.46 12.32
N LEU A 280 -14.86 2.08 13.55
CA LEU A 280 -15.66 2.42 14.74
C LEU A 280 -15.66 3.91 15.07
N PHE A 281 -14.56 4.64 14.83
CA PHE A 281 -14.57 6.09 15.04
C PHE A 281 -15.47 6.80 14.03
N GLN A 282 -15.37 6.44 12.75
CA GLN A 282 -16.23 7.00 11.71
C GLN A 282 -17.71 6.71 12.01
N LYS A 283 -18.04 5.47 12.39
CA LYS A 283 -19.40 5.04 12.67
C LYS A 283 -19.97 5.58 13.98
N GLU A 284 -19.29 5.37 15.10
CA GLU A 284 -19.85 5.63 16.44
C GLU A 284 -19.55 7.05 16.96
N VAL A 285 -18.51 7.71 16.47
CA VAL A 285 -18.16 9.10 16.88
C VAL A 285 -18.64 10.12 15.87
N LEU A 286 -18.53 9.85 14.57
CA LEU A 286 -18.89 10.78 13.50
C LEU A 286 -20.24 10.48 12.82
N SER A 287 -20.92 9.39 13.18
CA SER A 287 -22.19 8.95 12.56
C SER A 287 -22.10 8.66 11.05
N GLY A 288 -20.90 8.45 10.52
CA GLY A 288 -20.63 8.14 9.12
C GLY A 288 -20.71 6.65 8.79
N GLY A 289 -20.96 6.34 7.52
CA GLY A 289 -21.01 4.97 7.00
C GLY A 289 -19.91 4.69 5.98
N GLY A 290 -18.66 5.08 6.28
CA GLY A 290 -17.53 4.94 5.35
C GLY A 290 -17.30 3.49 4.94
N ARG A 291 -17.50 3.19 3.64
CA ARG A 291 -17.25 1.87 3.02
C ARG A 291 -16.06 1.86 2.06
N ILE A 292 -15.29 2.95 2.07
CA ILE A 292 -14.18 3.20 1.14
C ILE A 292 -12.90 3.31 1.95
N PHE A 293 -11.96 2.41 1.72
CA PHE A 293 -10.60 2.59 2.23
C PHE A 293 -9.85 3.62 1.37
N TRP A 294 -8.93 4.35 1.99
CA TRP A 294 -8.11 5.37 1.33
C TRP A 294 -6.72 5.26 1.91
N GLN A 295 -5.75 4.94 1.08
CA GLN A 295 -4.34 4.78 1.45
C GLN A 295 -3.51 5.47 0.37
N CYS A 296 -3.57 6.80 0.32
CA CYS A 296 -2.93 7.58 -0.73
C CYS A 296 -1.40 7.45 -0.68
N ASP A 297 -0.77 7.59 0.50
CA ASP A 297 0.70 7.70 0.57
C ASP A 297 1.44 6.46 1.10
N VAL A 298 0.71 5.40 1.48
CA VAL A 298 1.33 4.21 2.08
C VAL A 298 2.36 3.52 1.18
N PHE A 299 3.52 3.18 1.77
CA PHE A 299 4.64 2.54 1.08
C PHE A 299 4.41 1.02 0.87
N GLY A 300 3.48 0.69 -0.03
CA GLY A 300 3.12 -0.68 -0.38
C GLY A 300 2.15 -1.35 0.62
N HIS A 301 1.51 -2.43 0.18
CA HIS A 301 0.40 -3.06 0.91
C HIS A 301 0.60 -4.56 1.11
N ASP A 302 0.20 -5.10 2.26
CA ASP A 302 0.07 -6.55 2.43
C ASP A 302 -0.92 -7.13 1.39
N PRO A 303 -0.61 -8.24 0.70
CA PRO A 303 -1.53 -8.87 -0.26
C PRO A 303 -2.92 -9.22 0.31
N SER A 304 -3.01 -9.40 1.62
CA SER A 304 -4.25 -9.72 2.35
C SER A 304 -5.03 -8.48 2.79
N PHE A 305 -4.48 -7.28 2.59
CA PHE A 305 -5.11 -6.01 2.96
C PHE A 305 -6.54 -5.84 2.41
N PRO A 306 -6.85 -6.17 1.13
CA PRO A 306 -8.23 -6.15 0.62
C PRO A 306 -9.20 -6.97 1.46
N SER A 307 -8.80 -8.15 1.94
CA SER A 307 -9.65 -9.02 2.76
C SER A 307 -9.89 -8.45 4.15
N ILE A 308 -8.88 -7.84 4.76
CA ILE A 308 -9.03 -7.16 6.06
C ILE A 308 -10.00 -5.98 5.93
N MET A 309 -9.85 -5.18 4.87
CA MET A 309 -10.77 -4.05 4.61
C MET A 309 -12.18 -4.53 4.29
N ARG A 310 -12.33 -5.62 3.51
CA ARG A 310 -13.63 -6.25 3.21
C ARG A 310 -14.33 -6.80 4.45
N ALA A 311 -13.59 -7.51 5.31
CA ALA A 311 -14.10 -8.00 6.58
C ALA A 311 -14.51 -6.86 7.54
N SER A 312 -13.84 -5.72 7.43
CA SER A 312 -14.16 -4.49 8.18
C SER A 312 -15.33 -3.69 7.59
N GLY A 313 -15.91 -4.13 6.46
CA GLY A 313 -17.10 -3.54 5.84
C GLY A 313 -16.84 -2.63 4.63
N HIS A 314 -15.59 -2.51 4.18
CA HIS A 314 -15.22 -1.70 3.02
C HIS A 314 -15.29 -2.53 1.73
N ASP A 315 -16.16 -2.14 0.79
CA ASP A 315 -16.36 -2.84 -0.49
C ASP A 315 -15.71 -2.12 -1.69
N ALA A 316 -15.15 -0.94 -1.46
CA ALA A 316 -14.28 -0.25 -2.40
C ALA A 316 -13.08 0.43 -1.70
N GLY A 317 -12.12 0.93 -2.47
CA GLY A 317 -11.06 1.78 -1.95
C GLY A 317 -10.05 2.25 -2.99
N ALA A 318 -9.14 3.13 -2.59
CA ALA A 318 -8.11 3.67 -3.49
C ALA A 318 -6.74 3.80 -2.83
N PHE A 319 -5.70 3.69 -3.65
CA PHE A 319 -4.30 3.93 -3.29
C PHE A 319 -3.55 4.63 -4.44
N ALA A 320 -2.46 5.35 -4.13
CA ALA A 320 -1.69 6.08 -5.15
C ALA A 320 -0.27 5.53 -5.38
N ARG A 321 0.35 4.92 -4.37
CA ARG A 321 1.64 4.25 -4.49
C ARG A 321 1.45 2.79 -4.85
N GLY A 322 2.25 2.28 -5.78
CA GLY A 322 2.00 0.96 -6.33
C GLY A 322 2.95 0.58 -7.45
N PRO A 323 2.61 -0.44 -8.25
CA PRO A 323 3.58 -1.44 -8.69
C PRO A 323 4.34 -1.07 -9.98
N PHE A 324 4.53 0.22 -10.20
CA PHE A 324 5.24 0.84 -11.32
C PHE A 324 6.12 2.03 -10.88
N HIS A 325 5.78 2.72 -9.78
CA HIS A 325 6.55 3.85 -9.23
C HIS A 325 6.02 4.25 -7.85
N GLN A 326 6.87 4.86 -7.01
CA GLN A 326 6.39 5.58 -5.82
C GLN A 326 5.51 6.83 -6.14
N TRP A 327 5.58 7.40 -7.35
CA TRP A 327 4.92 8.67 -7.72
C TRP A 327 3.74 8.49 -8.71
N GLY A 328 3.18 7.28 -8.79
CA GLY A 328 2.23 6.91 -9.84
C GLY A 328 2.95 6.43 -11.12
N ALA A 329 2.29 5.57 -11.87
CA ALA A 329 2.90 4.91 -13.01
C ALA A 329 3.15 5.87 -14.19
N PRO A 330 4.24 5.69 -14.97
CA PRO A 330 4.31 6.20 -16.33
C PRO A 330 3.07 5.71 -17.10
N ARG A 331 2.30 6.64 -17.66
CA ARG A 331 0.92 6.38 -18.11
C ARG A 331 0.82 5.41 -19.29
N ASP A 332 1.93 5.19 -19.99
CA ASP A 332 2.14 4.21 -21.07
C ASP A 332 2.53 2.81 -20.57
N GLN A 333 2.88 2.66 -19.30
CA GLN A 333 3.34 1.39 -18.70
C GLN A 333 2.26 0.67 -17.89
N VAL A 334 1.12 1.31 -17.62
CA VAL A 334 -0.01 0.68 -16.91
C VAL A 334 -0.65 -0.39 -17.80
N ASN A 335 -0.58 -1.65 -17.39
CA ASN A 335 -1.10 -2.79 -18.15
C ASN A 335 -2.43 -3.35 -17.62
N PHE A 336 -3.10 -2.62 -16.73
CA PHE A 336 -4.45 -2.87 -16.22
C PHE A 336 -5.15 -1.51 -16.03
N PRO A 337 -6.50 -1.44 -16.07
CA PRO A 337 -7.20 -0.18 -15.88
C PRO A 337 -7.08 0.36 -14.43
N SER A 338 -7.31 1.65 -14.24
CA SER A 338 -7.28 2.27 -12.91
C SER A 338 -8.33 1.65 -11.98
N GLU A 339 -9.51 1.26 -12.47
CA GLU A 339 -10.51 0.51 -11.70
C GLU A 339 -10.40 -0.99 -11.95
N PHE A 340 -10.17 -1.77 -10.90
CA PHE A 340 -10.00 -3.23 -10.99
C PHE A 340 -10.50 -3.94 -9.72
N LEU A 341 -10.67 -5.27 -9.79
CA LEU A 341 -10.94 -6.10 -8.62
C LEU A 341 -9.60 -6.58 -8.05
N TRP A 342 -9.18 -6.02 -6.92
CA TRP A 342 -7.96 -6.46 -6.23
C TRP A 342 -8.27 -7.75 -5.46
N MET A 343 -7.55 -8.83 -5.81
CA MET A 343 -7.70 -10.15 -5.21
C MET A 343 -6.66 -10.38 -4.12
N SER A 344 -7.11 -10.78 -2.93
CA SER A 344 -6.25 -11.31 -1.87
C SER A 344 -5.92 -12.79 -2.07
N PRO A 345 -4.87 -13.32 -1.39
CA PRO A 345 -4.49 -14.74 -1.47
C PRO A 345 -5.58 -15.74 -1.07
N ASP A 346 -6.60 -15.34 -0.31
CA ASP A 346 -7.76 -16.15 0.06
C ASP A 346 -8.89 -16.13 -0.99
N GLY A 347 -8.71 -15.40 -2.09
CA GLY A 347 -9.67 -15.24 -3.18
C GLY A 347 -10.73 -14.14 -2.98
N ASN A 348 -10.72 -13.41 -1.85
CA ASN A 348 -11.62 -12.26 -1.67
C ASN A 348 -11.25 -11.08 -2.59
N LEU A 349 -12.27 -10.31 -2.97
CA LEU A 349 -12.18 -9.24 -3.97
C LEU A 349 -12.71 -7.90 -3.41
N VAL A 350 -12.01 -6.82 -3.70
CA VAL A 350 -12.45 -5.44 -3.44
C VAL A 350 -12.26 -4.57 -4.69
N LEU A 351 -13.28 -3.77 -5.04
CA LEU A 351 -13.17 -2.81 -6.13
C LEU A 351 -12.17 -1.71 -5.75
N THR A 352 -11.11 -1.58 -6.53
CA THR A 352 -9.98 -0.70 -6.19
C THR A 352 -9.74 0.28 -7.32
N HIS A 353 -9.49 1.55 -6.98
CA HIS A 353 -8.98 2.56 -7.90
C HIS A 353 -7.50 2.85 -7.61
N TYR A 354 -6.63 2.64 -8.60
CA TYR A 354 -5.23 3.08 -8.56
C TYR A 354 -5.12 4.50 -9.10
N MET A 355 -4.71 5.44 -8.25
CA MET A 355 -4.53 6.85 -8.61
C MET A 355 -3.27 7.00 -9.47
N THR A 356 -3.37 6.70 -10.76
CA THR A 356 -2.23 6.66 -11.71
C THR A 356 -1.46 7.98 -11.82
N GLY A 357 -2.13 9.12 -11.60
CA GLY A 357 -1.51 10.45 -11.53
C GLY A 357 -0.99 10.88 -10.16
N HIS A 358 -1.11 10.03 -9.13
CA HIS A 358 -0.88 10.33 -7.71
C HIS A 358 -2.00 11.15 -7.02
N TYR A 359 -2.04 11.17 -5.69
CA TYR A 359 -3.20 11.67 -4.91
C TYR A 359 -3.36 13.20 -4.88
N GLY A 360 -2.36 13.93 -5.37
CA GLY A 360 -2.37 15.38 -5.46
C GLY A 360 -2.33 15.93 -6.89
N TYR A 361 -2.55 15.08 -7.91
CA TYR A 361 -2.33 15.42 -9.33
C TYR A 361 -3.05 16.70 -9.77
N ALA A 362 -4.32 16.82 -9.41
CA ALA A 362 -5.16 17.92 -9.90
C ALA A 362 -4.94 19.23 -9.14
N TYR A 363 -4.35 19.19 -7.94
CA TYR A 363 -4.07 20.40 -7.15
C TYR A 363 -2.94 21.21 -7.79
N GLY A 364 -1.79 20.58 -8.08
CA GLY A 364 -0.56 21.27 -8.48
C GLY A 364 -0.72 22.22 -9.69
N PRO A 365 -1.26 21.76 -10.85
CA PRO A 365 -1.40 22.60 -12.04
C PRO A 365 -2.40 23.74 -11.87
N LEU A 366 -3.46 23.55 -11.08
CA LEU A 366 -4.44 24.60 -10.78
C LEU A 366 -3.93 25.57 -9.72
N ALA A 367 -3.17 25.13 -8.72
CA ALA A 367 -2.68 25.96 -7.61
C ALA A 367 -1.35 26.67 -7.89
N SER A 368 -0.94 26.81 -9.16
CA SER A 368 0.40 27.32 -9.53
C SER A 368 0.70 28.75 -9.05
N GLY A 369 -0.33 29.56 -8.74
CA GLY A 369 -0.21 30.90 -8.14
C GLY A 369 -0.43 30.97 -6.62
N GLY A 370 -0.73 29.85 -5.95
CA GLY A 370 -1.22 29.79 -4.58
C GLY A 370 -2.52 28.96 -4.50
N ASN A 371 -3.32 29.14 -3.45
CA ASN A 371 -4.56 28.37 -3.26
C ASN A 371 -5.75 28.87 -4.10
N HIS A 372 -5.46 29.43 -5.28
CA HIS A 372 -6.41 30.06 -6.19
C HIS A 372 -6.04 29.67 -7.63
N ALA A 373 -7.01 29.24 -8.44
CA ALA A 373 -6.79 28.91 -9.85
C ALA A 373 -6.48 30.17 -10.67
N PRO A 374 -5.70 30.08 -11.77
CA PRO A 374 -5.39 31.23 -12.62
C PRO A 374 -6.65 31.94 -13.12
N GLU A 375 -6.67 33.28 -13.10
CA GLU A 375 -7.80 34.08 -13.60
C GLU A 375 -8.06 33.92 -15.10
N ASP A 376 -7.08 33.44 -15.88
CA ASP A 376 -7.19 33.21 -17.32
C ASP A 376 -7.94 31.89 -17.63
N PRO A 377 -9.15 31.94 -18.23
CA PRO A 377 -9.91 30.76 -18.60
C PRO A 377 -9.15 29.80 -19.52
N GLY A 378 -8.26 30.31 -20.39
CA GLY A 378 -7.47 29.48 -21.30
C GLY A 378 -6.41 28.65 -20.57
N VAL A 379 -5.88 29.13 -19.44
CA VAL A 379 -4.94 28.37 -18.60
C VAL A 379 -5.68 27.28 -17.83
N ILE A 380 -6.87 27.59 -17.29
CA ILE A 380 -7.75 26.59 -16.67
C ILE A 380 -8.15 25.51 -17.69
N GLU A 381 -8.66 25.91 -18.85
CA GLU A 381 -9.08 25.02 -19.95
C GLU A 381 -7.99 24.01 -20.30
N GLN A 382 -6.77 24.51 -20.57
CA GLN A 382 -5.64 23.66 -20.88
C GLN A 382 -5.22 22.75 -19.72
N ALA A 383 -5.28 23.21 -18.46
CA ALA A 383 -4.93 22.40 -17.30
C ALA A 383 -5.89 21.22 -17.14
N VAL A 384 -7.21 21.49 -17.17
CA VAL A 384 -8.26 20.47 -17.00
C VAL A 384 -8.31 19.52 -18.20
N ALA A 385 -8.15 20.02 -19.43
CA ALA A 385 -8.07 19.20 -20.63
C ALA A 385 -6.90 18.20 -20.57
N ARG A 386 -5.69 18.65 -20.13
CA ARG A 386 -4.54 17.77 -19.94
C ARG A 386 -4.79 16.70 -18.87
N MET A 387 -5.33 17.08 -17.70
CA MET A 387 -5.65 16.11 -16.64
C MET A 387 -6.61 15.02 -17.12
N PHE A 388 -7.62 15.39 -17.90
CA PHE A 388 -8.56 14.45 -18.49
C PHE A 388 -7.88 13.51 -19.50
N GLU A 389 -7.13 14.04 -20.46
CA GLU A 389 -6.45 13.25 -21.49
C GLU A 389 -5.36 12.32 -20.93
N ASP A 390 -4.78 12.68 -19.78
CA ASP A 390 -3.85 11.84 -19.02
C ASP A 390 -4.56 10.68 -18.31
N LEU A 391 -5.64 10.96 -17.58
CA LEU A 391 -6.26 10.02 -16.64
C LEU A 391 -7.42 9.20 -17.24
N LYS A 392 -8.01 9.62 -18.38
CA LYS A 392 -8.99 8.80 -19.10
C LYS A 392 -8.37 7.54 -19.72
N ARG A 393 -7.07 7.54 -20.02
CA ARG A 393 -6.37 6.44 -20.73
C ARG A 393 -6.39 5.12 -19.94
N PRO A 394 -6.08 5.10 -18.62
CA PRO A 394 -6.24 3.90 -17.81
C PRO A 394 -7.68 3.66 -17.34
N ALA A 395 -8.63 4.58 -17.50
CA ALA A 395 -9.98 4.41 -16.95
C ALA A 395 -10.73 3.20 -17.57
N LEU A 396 -11.38 2.40 -16.72
CA LEU A 396 -12.31 1.33 -17.13
C LEU A 396 -13.68 1.89 -17.52
N THR A 397 -14.06 2.98 -16.87
CA THR A 397 -15.37 3.63 -16.93
C THR A 397 -15.25 5.06 -17.48
N HIS A 398 -16.37 5.72 -17.73
CA HIS A 398 -16.38 7.13 -18.13
C HIS A 398 -16.15 8.10 -16.95
N HIS A 399 -15.93 7.57 -15.74
CA HIS A 399 -15.68 8.36 -14.53
C HIS A 399 -14.18 8.47 -14.28
N VAL A 400 -13.65 9.69 -14.34
CA VAL A 400 -12.23 10.00 -14.11
C VAL A 400 -12.10 10.76 -12.80
N LEU A 401 -11.41 10.15 -11.83
CA LEU A 401 -11.09 10.76 -10.55
C LEU A 401 -9.97 11.79 -10.70
N LEU A 402 -10.15 12.98 -10.10
CA LEU A 402 -9.14 14.02 -9.99
C LEU A 402 -8.83 14.29 -8.50
N PRO A 403 -7.90 13.51 -7.89
CA PRO A 403 -7.47 13.73 -6.51
C PRO A 403 -6.74 15.07 -6.33
N MET A 404 -7.11 15.80 -5.28
CA MET A 404 -6.51 17.09 -4.91
C MET A 404 -5.89 17.09 -3.49
N HIS A 405 -5.53 15.93 -2.95
CA HIS A 405 -5.17 15.72 -1.53
C HIS A 405 -3.69 16.02 -1.22
N GLN A 406 -3.08 17.05 -1.81
CA GLN A 406 -1.67 17.39 -1.51
C GLN A 406 -1.40 17.57 0.00
N ASP A 407 -0.16 17.32 0.42
CA ASP A 407 0.22 17.28 1.84
C ASP A 407 -0.09 18.59 2.55
N PHE A 408 -0.88 18.53 3.61
CA PHE A 408 -1.30 19.68 4.43
C PHE A 408 -1.93 20.84 3.64
N VAL A 409 -2.49 20.57 2.46
CA VAL A 409 -2.90 21.63 1.53
C VAL A 409 -4.24 22.26 1.92
N ARG A 410 -4.32 23.59 1.90
CA ARG A 410 -5.59 24.31 2.05
C ARG A 410 -6.46 24.11 0.79
N PRO A 411 -7.80 24.31 0.87
CA PRO A 411 -8.66 24.21 -0.30
C PRO A 411 -8.28 25.22 -1.39
N LEU A 412 -8.47 24.81 -2.64
CA LEU A 412 -8.47 25.71 -3.80
C LEU A 412 -9.77 26.55 -3.74
N ASP A 413 -9.65 27.82 -3.38
CA ASP A 413 -10.76 28.66 -2.92
C ASP A 413 -11.81 28.98 -4.01
N ASN A 414 -11.42 28.95 -5.29
CA ASN A 414 -12.27 29.19 -6.45
C ASN A 414 -12.62 27.90 -7.24
N LEU A 415 -12.42 26.70 -6.69
CA LEU A 415 -12.70 25.43 -7.38
C LEU A 415 -14.15 25.34 -7.91
N GLY A 416 -15.13 25.88 -7.17
CA GLY A 416 -16.52 25.95 -7.63
C GLY A 416 -16.70 26.79 -8.89
N GLU A 417 -15.96 27.89 -9.01
CA GLU A 417 -15.96 28.76 -10.19
C GLU A 417 -15.28 28.08 -11.37
N VAL A 418 -14.15 27.39 -11.14
CA VAL A 418 -13.48 26.55 -12.14
C VAL A 418 -14.42 25.50 -12.73
N VAL A 419 -15.14 24.76 -11.88
CA VAL A 419 -16.07 23.70 -12.31
C VAL A 419 -17.31 24.28 -13.02
N ARG A 420 -17.84 25.43 -12.59
CA ARG A 420 -18.93 26.14 -13.28
C ARG A 420 -18.48 26.64 -14.65
N LEU A 421 -17.37 27.37 -14.72
CA LEU A 421 -16.76 27.88 -15.95
C LEU A 421 -16.52 26.75 -16.96
N TRP A 422 -15.97 25.63 -16.52
CA TRP A 422 -15.80 24.45 -17.37
C TRP A 422 -17.13 23.97 -17.94
N ASN A 423 -18.15 23.72 -17.10
CA ASN A 423 -19.45 23.24 -17.57
C ASN A 423 -20.23 24.26 -18.42
N GLU A 424 -20.02 25.56 -18.22
CA GLU A 424 -20.58 26.66 -19.03
C GLU A 424 -19.92 26.80 -20.40
N THR A 425 -18.66 26.38 -20.54
CA THR A 425 -17.87 26.48 -21.78
C THR A 425 -17.73 25.14 -22.50
N HIS A 426 -17.92 24.00 -21.83
CA HIS A 426 -17.72 22.65 -22.34
C HIS A 426 -18.97 21.77 -22.31
N LEU A 427 -19.06 20.85 -23.27
CA LEU A 427 -20.05 19.78 -23.35
C LEU A 427 -19.52 18.44 -22.85
N CYS A 428 -18.22 18.21 -22.96
CA CYS A 428 -17.56 16.95 -22.62
C CYS A 428 -16.08 17.21 -22.28
N PRO A 429 -15.52 16.54 -21.25
CA PRO A 429 -16.23 15.88 -20.14
C PRO A 429 -17.09 16.86 -19.32
N ARG A 430 -18.08 16.35 -18.58
CA ARG A 430 -18.78 17.10 -17.52
C ARG A 430 -17.89 17.17 -16.27
N ALA A 431 -17.72 18.33 -15.66
CA ALA A 431 -17.00 18.46 -14.38
C ALA A 431 -17.96 18.44 -13.18
N THR A 432 -17.52 17.90 -12.05
CA THR A 432 -18.26 17.91 -10.78
C THR A 432 -17.31 17.86 -9.58
N ILE A 433 -17.65 18.55 -8.49
CA ILE A 433 -16.96 18.39 -7.19
C ILE A 433 -17.62 17.22 -6.47
N SER A 434 -16.86 16.15 -6.23
CA SER A 434 -17.37 14.85 -5.79
C SER A 434 -16.65 14.37 -4.52
N THR A 435 -17.37 13.66 -3.67
CA THR A 435 -16.73 12.77 -2.69
C THR A 435 -16.20 11.50 -3.38
N PRO A 436 -15.34 10.71 -2.71
CA PRO A 436 -14.97 9.39 -3.24
C PRO A 436 -16.15 8.41 -3.27
N ARG A 437 -17.18 8.66 -2.45
CA ARG A 437 -18.42 7.86 -2.44
C ARG A 437 -19.19 8.05 -3.75
N ASP A 438 -19.36 9.29 -4.19
CA ASP A 438 -20.05 9.60 -5.45
C ASP A 438 -19.33 8.92 -6.63
N PHE A 439 -18.00 9.04 -6.67
CA PHE A 439 -17.17 8.38 -7.69
C PHE A 439 -17.36 6.85 -7.73
N PHE A 440 -17.22 6.16 -6.59
CA PHE A 440 -17.37 4.70 -6.59
C PHE A 440 -18.81 4.23 -6.85
N VAL A 441 -19.83 5.02 -6.52
CA VAL A 441 -21.22 4.73 -6.87
C VAL A 441 -21.40 4.83 -8.39
N GLU A 442 -21.02 5.95 -9.03
CA GLU A 442 -21.17 6.12 -10.47
C GLU A 442 -20.35 5.06 -11.25
N VAL A 443 -19.12 4.73 -10.82
CA VAL A 443 -18.31 3.62 -11.37
C VAL A 443 -19.02 2.27 -11.28
N GLN A 444 -19.61 1.92 -10.14
CA GLN A 444 -20.32 0.65 -9.96
C GLN A 444 -21.61 0.58 -10.77
N GLU A 445 -22.36 1.67 -10.83
CA GLU A 445 -23.56 1.79 -11.66
C GLU A 445 -23.22 1.62 -13.14
N GLU A 446 -22.15 2.25 -13.64
CA GLU A 446 -21.73 2.10 -15.03
C GLU A 446 -21.25 0.67 -15.34
N ILE A 447 -20.43 0.07 -14.48
CA ILE A 447 -19.99 -1.34 -14.62
C ILE A 447 -21.21 -2.26 -14.74
N HIS A 448 -22.24 -2.04 -13.93
CA HIS A 448 -23.48 -2.81 -13.98
C HIS A 448 -24.28 -2.55 -15.27
N HIS A 449 -24.52 -1.27 -15.61
CA HIS A 449 -25.36 -0.88 -16.74
C HIS A 449 -24.76 -1.22 -18.11
N ARG A 450 -23.43 -1.21 -18.25
CA ARG A 450 -22.71 -1.58 -19.48
C ARG A 450 -22.21 -3.03 -19.50
N GLU A 451 -22.49 -3.81 -18.45
CA GLU A 451 -21.99 -5.18 -18.24
C GLU A 451 -20.47 -5.31 -18.41
N LEU A 452 -19.70 -4.36 -17.87
CA LEU A 452 -18.25 -4.29 -18.07
C LEU A 452 -17.52 -5.44 -17.37
N HIS A 453 -16.56 -6.04 -18.08
CA HIS A 453 -15.63 -6.99 -17.47
C HIS A 453 -14.55 -6.23 -16.68
N VAL A 454 -14.70 -6.19 -15.35
CA VAL A 454 -13.69 -5.65 -14.44
C VAL A 454 -12.53 -6.64 -14.31
N PRO A 455 -11.28 -6.25 -14.66
CA PRO A 455 -10.14 -7.16 -14.52
C PRO A 455 -9.84 -7.52 -13.07
N VAL A 456 -9.46 -8.77 -12.84
CA VAL A 456 -8.99 -9.25 -11.54
C VAL A 456 -7.48 -9.12 -11.48
N VAL A 457 -6.96 -8.44 -10.45
CA VAL A 457 -5.52 -8.22 -10.26
C VAL A 457 -5.05 -8.93 -8.99
N THR A 458 -4.18 -9.93 -9.18
CA THR A 458 -3.48 -10.68 -8.12
C THR A 458 -2.03 -10.20 -7.94
N ARG A 459 -1.68 -9.05 -8.52
CA ARG A 459 -0.30 -8.53 -8.51
C ARG A 459 0.05 -8.05 -7.11
N ASP A 460 1.24 -8.42 -6.65
CA ASP A 460 1.83 -7.81 -5.45
C ASP A 460 2.12 -6.33 -5.74
N MET A 461 1.76 -5.45 -4.80
CA MET A 461 1.92 -4.00 -4.93
C MET A 461 3.26 -3.50 -4.39
N ASN A 462 4.17 -4.43 -4.06
CA ASN A 462 5.48 -4.22 -3.46
C ASN A 462 6.64 -4.56 -4.43
N PRO A 463 7.87 -4.09 -4.15
CA PRO A 463 8.25 -3.17 -3.07
C PRO A 463 8.08 -1.70 -3.46
N ILE A 464 7.90 -0.85 -2.45
CA ILE A 464 7.94 0.62 -2.56
C ILE A 464 8.91 1.11 -1.48
N TYR A 465 9.83 2.01 -1.83
CA TYR A 465 10.82 2.59 -0.90
C TYR A 465 11.54 1.52 -0.05
N THR A 466 12.42 0.71 -0.67
CA THR A 466 13.04 -0.46 -0.02
C THR A 466 13.85 -0.14 1.25
N GLY A 467 14.37 1.09 1.38
CA GLY A 467 15.12 1.55 2.56
C GLY A 467 14.23 1.64 3.81
N CYS A 468 12.96 1.96 3.65
CA CYS A 468 11.97 2.06 4.73
C CYS A 468 11.79 0.75 5.53
N GLY A 469 12.13 -0.40 4.94
CA GLY A 469 12.14 -1.68 5.65
C GLY A 469 13.24 -1.82 6.70
N VAL A 470 14.36 -1.10 6.57
CA VAL A 470 15.56 -1.28 7.40
C VAL A 470 16.03 -0.02 8.13
N SER A 471 15.70 1.19 7.64
CA SER A 471 15.95 2.46 8.34
C SER A 471 15.35 2.44 9.75
N PHE A 472 16.09 2.89 10.78
CA PHE A 472 15.67 2.81 12.19
C PHE A 472 15.11 1.42 12.58
N ALA A 473 15.91 0.37 12.36
CA ALA A 473 15.54 -1.02 12.66
C ALA A 473 15.08 -1.26 14.11
N ASP A 474 15.56 -0.44 15.04
CA ASP A 474 15.14 -0.43 16.45
C ASP A 474 13.68 -0.01 16.65
N LEU A 475 13.11 0.85 15.80
CA LEU A 475 11.66 1.12 15.79
C LEU A 475 10.86 -0.12 15.36
N LYS A 476 11.35 -0.88 14.36
CA LYS A 476 10.70 -2.13 13.91
C LYS A 476 10.74 -3.19 15.01
N ILE A 477 11.88 -3.31 15.70
CA ILE A 477 12.05 -4.18 16.87
C ILE A 477 11.08 -3.76 17.99
N ALA A 478 11.03 -2.47 18.35
CA ALA A 478 10.12 -1.95 19.36
C ALA A 478 8.65 -2.18 19.00
N ASN A 479 8.27 -2.01 17.72
CA ASN A 479 6.93 -2.33 17.23
C ASN A 479 6.60 -3.81 17.42
N ARG A 480 7.46 -4.72 16.94
CA ARG A 480 7.27 -6.17 17.03
C ARG A 480 7.22 -6.66 18.49
N GLU A 481 8.05 -6.11 19.37
CA GLU A 481 8.00 -6.38 20.82
C GLU A 481 6.66 -5.91 21.42
N CYS A 482 6.20 -4.70 21.09
CA CYS A 482 4.92 -4.18 21.58
C CYS A 482 3.72 -4.99 21.08
N GLU A 483 3.69 -5.38 19.81
CA GLU A 483 2.67 -6.26 19.23
C GLU A 483 2.59 -7.61 19.96
N THR A 484 3.74 -8.27 20.13
CA THR A 484 3.84 -9.57 20.80
C THR A 484 3.38 -9.47 22.25
N LEU A 485 3.87 -8.46 22.97
CA LEU A 485 3.55 -8.22 24.37
C LEU A 485 2.07 -7.83 24.57
N LEU A 486 1.46 -7.06 23.67
CA LEU A 486 0.04 -6.72 23.73
C LEU A 486 -0.84 -7.94 23.47
N ARG A 487 -0.51 -8.73 22.46
CA ARG A 487 -1.19 -9.99 22.15
C ARG A 487 -1.16 -10.95 23.35
N ASP A 488 0.01 -11.15 23.96
CA ASP A 488 0.15 -11.95 25.18
C ASP A 488 -0.67 -11.39 26.35
N ALA A 489 -0.62 -10.07 26.56
CA ALA A 489 -1.35 -9.38 27.62
C ALA A 489 -2.88 -9.55 27.46
N GLU A 490 -3.40 -9.47 26.23
CA GLU A 490 -4.83 -9.68 25.95
C GLU A 490 -5.26 -11.14 26.14
N ILE A 491 -4.47 -12.10 25.67
CA ILE A 491 -4.76 -13.54 25.86
C ILE A 491 -4.84 -13.85 27.35
N LEU A 492 -3.83 -13.45 28.13
CA LEU A 492 -3.78 -13.71 29.57
C LEU A 492 -4.87 -12.93 30.34
N ALA A 493 -5.16 -11.69 29.96
CA ALA A 493 -6.25 -10.92 30.54
C ALA A 493 -7.63 -11.54 30.25
N THR A 494 -7.83 -12.09 29.05
CA THR A 494 -9.05 -12.80 28.67
C THR A 494 -9.22 -14.07 29.49
N LEU A 495 -8.16 -14.87 29.63
CA LEU A 495 -8.15 -16.07 30.48
C LEU A 495 -8.43 -15.74 31.95
N ALA A 496 -7.81 -14.68 32.49
CA ALA A 496 -8.08 -14.19 33.84
C ALA A 496 -9.55 -13.75 34.01
N THR A 497 -10.13 -13.08 33.00
CA THR A 497 -11.53 -12.62 33.00
C THR A 497 -12.50 -13.80 33.00
N VAL A 498 -12.27 -14.82 32.19
CA VAL A 498 -13.05 -16.08 32.20
C VAL A 498 -12.97 -16.79 33.56
N ARG A 499 -11.89 -16.59 34.31
CA ARG A 499 -11.69 -17.09 35.69
C ARG A 499 -12.20 -16.14 36.78
N GLY A 500 -12.82 -15.01 36.43
CA GLY A 500 -13.49 -14.09 37.37
C GLY A 500 -12.78 -12.76 37.65
N ALA A 501 -11.70 -12.43 36.94
CA ALA A 501 -11.11 -11.08 36.98
C ALA A 501 -11.95 -10.06 36.18
N GLU A 502 -11.70 -8.77 36.39
CA GLU A 502 -12.19 -7.71 35.50
C GLU A 502 -11.26 -7.55 34.29
N TYR A 503 -11.80 -7.46 33.07
CA TYR A 503 -11.01 -7.25 31.86
C TYR A 503 -10.44 -5.82 31.81
N PRO A 504 -9.10 -5.63 31.74
CA PRO A 504 -8.44 -4.33 31.89
C PRO A 504 -8.45 -3.49 30.60
N TRP A 505 -9.61 -3.36 29.97
CA TRP A 505 -9.78 -2.77 28.64
C TRP A 505 -9.19 -1.37 28.50
N LYS A 506 -9.22 -0.52 29.54
CA LYS A 506 -8.67 0.85 29.48
C LYS A 506 -7.16 0.89 29.26
N SER A 507 -6.42 -0.04 29.86
CA SER A 507 -4.97 -0.14 29.68
C SER A 507 -4.63 -0.67 28.29
N LEU A 508 -5.38 -1.66 27.82
CA LEU A 508 -5.22 -2.29 26.52
C LEU A 508 -5.59 -1.34 25.37
N ASP A 509 -6.73 -0.64 25.45
CA ASP A 509 -7.16 0.37 24.48
C ASP A 509 -6.13 1.50 24.35
N ARG A 510 -5.65 2.06 25.47
CA ARG A 510 -4.58 3.09 25.44
C ARG A 510 -3.31 2.57 24.76
N ALA A 511 -2.86 1.36 25.10
CA ALA A 511 -1.64 0.80 24.56
C ALA A 511 -1.76 0.47 23.07
N TRP A 512 -2.90 -0.08 22.64
CA TRP A 512 -3.19 -0.29 21.22
C TRP A 512 -3.24 1.02 20.44
N ARG A 513 -3.84 2.09 20.97
CA ARG A 513 -3.88 3.40 20.29
C ARG A 513 -2.49 4.01 20.07
N GLN A 514 -1.55 3.81 21.01
CA GLN A 514 -0.14 4.19 20.80
C GLN A 514 0.46 3.41 19.63
N LEU A 515 0.24 2.09 19.61
CA LEU A 515 0.73 1.23 18.54
C LEU A 515 0.10 1.56 17.16
N GLN A 516 -1.21 1.85 17.11
CA GLN A 516 -1.87 2.28 15.87
C GLN A 516 -1.40 3.63 15.37
N PHE A 517 -1.11 4.57 16.28
CA PHE A 517 -0.50 5.85 15.90
C PHE A 517 0.89 5.64 15.30
N ASN A 518 1.74 4.85 15.96
CA ASN A 518 3.09 4.54 15.50
C ASN A 518 3.12 3.75 14.19
N ALA A 519 2.07 2.95 13.90
CA ALA A 519 1.93 2.19 12.65
C ALA A 519 1.73 3.05 11.38
N HIS A 520 1.59 4.38 11.52
CA HIS A 520 1.57 5.31 10.37
C HIS A 520 2.72 5.00 9.42
N HIS A 521 2.52 5.15 8.11
CA HIS A 521 3.56 4.87 7.14
C HIS A 521 4.84 5.66 7.48
N ASP A 522 4.78 6.98 7.70
CA ASP A 522 5.97 7.73 8.13
C ASP A 522 6.46 7.50 9.57
N GLY A 523 5.67 6.82 10.41
CA GLY A 523 6.04 6.47 11.78
C GLY A 523 6.89 5.21 11.87
N VAL A 524 6.36 4.09 11.34
CA VAL A 524 7.04 2.78 11.45
C VAL A 524 8.15 2.60 10.40
N THR A 525 8.07 3.28 9.26
CA THR A 525 9.06 3.16 8.18
C THR A 525 10.40 3.84 8.47
N GLY A 526 10.48 4.75 9.45
CA GLY A 526 11.73 5.43 9.76
C GLY A 526 12.07 6.60 8.82
N SER A 527 11.09 7.16 8.12
CA SER A 527 11.24 8.31 7.22
C SER A 527 11.26 9.68 7.94
N MET A 528 11.00 9.69 9.24
CA MET A 528 10.84 10.88 10.08
C MET A 528 12.17 11.47 10.59
N SER A 529 12.12 12.67 11.20
CA SER A 529 13.29 13.32 11.82
C SER A 529 13.59 12.82 13.24
N ASP A 530 14.81 13.05 13.74
CA ASP A 530 15.29 12.59 15.06
C ASP A 530 14.37 12.95 16.24
N GLN A 531 13.75 14.13 16.24
CA GLN A 531 12.81 14.52 17.30
C GLN A 531 11.56 13.64 17.28
N VAL A 532 11.09 13.29 16.10
CA VAL A 532 9.89 12.46 15.89
C VAL A 532 10.18 11.00 16.24
N TYR A 533 11.38 10.51 15.91
CA TYR A 533 11.90 9.22 16.37
C TYR A 533 11.83 9.12 17.92
N LEU A 534 12.28 10.14 18.65
CA LEU A 534 12.23 10.18 20.11
C LEU A 534 10.79 10.18 20.66
N ASP A 535 9.87 10.91 20.02
CA ASP A 535 8.46 10.95 20.40
C ASP A 535 7.77 9.59 20.18
N ILE A 536 8.03 8.93 19.05
CA ILE A 536 7.52 7.58 18.71
C ILE A 536 8.03 6.53 19.72
N LEU A 537 9.31 6.58 20.10
CA LEU A 537 9.88 5.72 21.15
C LEU A 537 9.19 5.90 22.50
N ALA A 538 8.78 7.12 22.86
CA ALA A 538 8.01 7.35 24.08
C ALA A 538 6.64 6.66 24.01
N GLY A 539 5.98 6.67 22.84
CA GLY A 539 4.74 5.93 22.58
C GLY A 539 4.89 4.41 22.74
N TYR A 540 5.95 3.82 22.17
CA TYR A 540 6.26 2.39 22.36
C TYR A 540 6.55 2.06 23.82
N ARG A 541 7.32 2.88 24.54
CA ARG A 541 7.61 2.68 25.96
C ARG A 541 6.33 2.70 26.81
N ASP A 542 5.43 3.63 26.55
CA ASP A 542 4.13 3.74 27.23
C ASP A 542 3.23 2.51 26.95
N ALA A 543 3.16 2.07 25.68
CA ALA A 543 2.42 0.87 25.28
C ALA A 543 2.98 -0.39 25.96
N ALA A 544 4.30 -0.58 25.92
CA ALA A 544 4.98 -1.71 26.54
C ALA A 544 4.87 -1.69 28.08
N GLY A 545 4.89 -0.52 28.71
CA GLY A 545 4.62 -0.38 30.14
C GLY A 545 3.24 -0.90 30.51
N LEU A 546 2.19 -0.38 29.85
CA LEU A 546 0.80 -0.79 30.06
C LEU A 546 0.57 -2.29 29.81
N ALA A 547 1.18 -2.83 28.75
CA ALA A 547 1.03 -4.24 28.38
C ALA A 547 1.78 -5.19 29.33
N ARG A 548 3.01 -4.86 29.77
CA ARG A 548 3.72 -5.60 30.83
C ARG A 548 2.91 -5.63 32.12
N ASP A 549 2.34 -4.50 32.51
CA ASP A 549 1.48 -4.34 33.68
C ASP A 549 0.23 -5.24 33.63
N VAL A 550 -0.48 -5.25 32.49
CA VAL A 550 -1.64 -6.12 32.27
C VAL A 550 -1.22 -7.59 32.30
N ARG A 551 -0.13 -7.94 31.61
CA ARG A 551 0.40 -9.31 31.58
C ARG A 551 0.77 -9.81 32.97
N ALA A 552 1.49 -9.01 33.75
CA ALA A 552 1.90 -9.35 35.12
C ALA A 552 0.70 -9.57 36.05
N ARG A 553 -0.26 -8.63 36.08
CA ARG A 553 -1.49 -8.78 36.89
C ARG A 553 -2.32 -10.01 36.48
N SER A 554 -2.38 -10.29 35.18
CA SER A 554 -3.14 -11.44 34.66
C SER A 554 -2.47 -12.77 35.04
N LEU A 555 -1.13 -12.86 34.90
CA LEU A 555 -0.37 -14.01 35.38
C LEU A 555 -0.50 -14.18 36.89
N ASP A 556 -0.45 -13.10 37.67
CA ASP A 556 -0.60 -13.12 39.13
C ASP A 556 -1.97 -13.65 39.59
N PHE A 557 -3.03 -13.28 38.87
CA PHE A 557 -4.37 -13.82 39.08
C PHE A 557 -4.48 -15.30 38.65
N LEU A 558 -3.83 -15.67 37.54
CA LEU A 558 -3.81 -17.02 36.98
C LEU A 558 -2.82 -17.99 37.67
N ARG A 559 -2.08 -17.56 38.70
CA ARG A 559 -1.11 -18.39 39.44
C ARG A 559 -1.78 -19.64 40.01
N ILE A 560 -1.64 -20.78 39.32
CA ILE A 560 -1.98 -22.09 39.86
C ILE A 560 -0.97 -22.40 40.96
N ARG A 561 -1.42 -22.46 42.21
CA ARG A 561 -0.58 -22.97 43.30
C ARG A 561 -0.46 -24.48 43.11
N SER A 562 0.75 -25.00 42.87
CA SER A 562 0.96 -26.44 42.97
C SER A 562 0.73 -26.87 44.43
N GLU A 563 0.34 -28.12 44.65
CA GLU A 563 0.14 -28.67 45.99
C GLU A 563 1.44 -28.72 46.83
N SER A 564 2.62 -28.65 46.18
CA SER A 564 3.93 -28.60 46.82
C SER A 564 4.47 -27.17 47.05
N GLY A 565 3.92 -26.15 46.40
CA GLY A 565 4.36 -24.75 46.50
C GLY A 565 5.64 -24.39 45.74
N GLU A 566 6.39 -25.36 45.21
CA GLU A 566 7.67 -25.17 44.51
C GLU A 566 7.60 -25.63 43.04
N GLY A 567 7.31 -24.69 42.14
CA GLY A 567 7.30 -24.93 40.70
C GLY A 567 7.01 -23.66 39.89
N LEU A 568 7.60 -23.58 38.70
CA LEU A 568 7.39 -22.51 37.72
C LEU A 568 6.33 -22.93 36.70
N ILE A 569 5.47 -21.98 36.32
CA ILE A 569 4.45 -22.16 35.29
C ILE A 569 4.82 -21.30 34.09
N ALA A 570 5.04 -21.94 32.95
CA ALA A 570 5.19 -21.28 31.67
C ALA A 570 3.89 -21.41 30.88
N TRP A 571 3.29 -20.27 30.54
CA TRP A 571 2.14 -20.21 29.66
C TRP A 571 2.60 -20.16 28.20
N ASN A 572 2.05 -21.05 27.38
CA ASN A 572 2.23 -20.97 25.94
C ASN A 572 1.26 -19.92 25.35
N GLY A 573 1.81 -18.85 24.78
CA GLY A 573 1.03 -17.76 24.16
C GLY A 573 0.63 -18.01 22.70
N VAL A 574 1.00 -19.14 22.08
CA VAL A 574 0.67 -19.46 20.68
C VAL A 574 -0.29 -20.65 20.56
N ALA A 575 -1.04 -20.70 19.45
CA ALA A 575 -2.15 -21.64 19.25
C ALA A 575 -1.72 -23.09 18.93
N HIS A 576 -0.41 -23.37 18.92
CA HIS A 576 0.17 -24.70 18.73
C HIS A 576 1.06 -25.05 19.91
N SER A 577 1.14 -26.33 20.27
CA SER A 577 2.03 -26.79 21.34
C SER A 577 3.49 -26.51 21.01
N ARG A 578 4.24 -26.01 21.99
CA ARG A 578 5.67 -25.70 21.88
C ARG A 578 6.53 -26.74 22.58
N THR A 579 7.62 -27.14 21.93
CA THR A 579 8.65 -28.04 22.48
C THR A 579 9.94 -27.30 22.85
N ASP A 580 10.15 -26.11 22.30
CA ASP A 580 11.31 -25.26 22.53
C ASP A 580 11.27 -24.61 23.92
N ARG A 581 12.42 -24.65 24.62
CA ARG A 581 12.57 -24.14 25.99
C ARG A 581 13.81 -23.26 26.06
N ARG A 582 13.63 -22.02 26.50
CA ARG A 582 14.71 -21.08 26.74
C ARG A 582 14.46 -20.36 28.06
N PHE A 583 15.49 -20.27 28.88
CA PHE A 583 15.50 -19.51 30.13
C PHE A 583 16.77 -18.67 30.15
N ASP A 584 16.65 -17.38 30.48
CA ASP A 584 17.81 -16.50 30.57
C ASP A 584 18.61 -16.72 31.88
N GLU A 585 18.03 -17.44 32.87
CA GLU A 585 18.69 -17.90 34.09
C GLU A 585 18.36 -19.39 34.37
N PRO A 586 19.25 -20.16 35.03
CA PRO A 586 18.98 -21.54 35.41
C PRO A 586 17.78 -21.67 36.36
N LEU A 587 16.93 -22.68 36.15
CA LEU A 587 15.71 -22.93 36.95
C LEU A 587 15.98 -23.32 38.42
N GLY A 588 17.25 -23.53 38.83
CA GLY A 588 17.62 -23.77 40.23
C GLY A 588 16.97 -25.00 40.88
N GLY A 589 16.66 -26.03 40.08
CA GLY A 589 15.96 -27.25 40.55
C GLY A 589 14.43 -27.12 40.61
N LEU A 590 13.84 -25.98 40.26
CA LEU A 590 12.39 -25.81 40.20
C LEU A 590 11.77 -26.66 39.09
N SER A 591 10.66 -27.35 39.42
CA SER A 591 9.88 -28.08 38.42
C SER A 591 9.16 -27.11 37.47
N LEU A 592 9.15 -27.40 36.17
CA LEU A 592 8.45 -26.60 35.16
C LEU A 592 7.15 -27.29 34.76
N THR A 593 6.08 -26.49 34.68
CA THR A 593 4.78 -26.86 34.11
C THR A 593 4.51 -25.97 32.89
N MET A 594 4.33 -26.57 31.72
CA MET A 594 3.78 -25.88 30.54
C MET A 594 2.24 -25.90 30.61
N VAL A 595 1.61 -24.80 30.24
CA VAL A 595 0.14 -24.72 30.06
C VAL A 595 -0.14 -24.22 28.64
N ASP A 596 -0.72 -25.09 27.81
CA ASP A 596 -1.17 -24.76 26.46
C ASP A 596 -2.52 -24.03 26.50
N PRO A 597 -2.78 -23.06 25.59
CA PRO A 597 -3.96 -22.20 25.67
C PRO A 597 -5.27 -22.88 25.20
N VAL A 598 -5.18 -24.08 24.60
CA VAL A 598 -6.32 -24.76 23.96
C VAL A 598 -6.77 -26.02 24.73
N GLU A 599 -5.90 -26.65 25.53
CA GLU A 599 -6.26 -27.87 26.26
C GLU A 599 -6.58 -27.63 27.73
N SER A 600 -7.73 -28.16 28.18
CA SER A 600 -8.04 -28.35 29.61
C SER A 600 -7.27 -29.54 30.22
N ALA A 601 -6.11 -29.88 29.67
CA ALA A 601 -5.29 -31.01 30.08
C ALA A 601 -4.58 -30.73 31.41
N SER A 602 -4.47 -31.75 32.24
CA SER A 602 -3.79 -31.62 33.54
C SER A 602 -2.31 -31.27 33.34
N PRO A 603 -1.75 -30.36 34.17
CA PRO A 603 -0.34 -29.97 34.06
C PRO A 603 0.55 -31.21 34.20
N THR A 604 1.49 -31.39 33.27
CA THR A 604 2.50 -32.45 33.32
C THR A 604 3.83 -31.89 33.83
N PRO A 605 4.25 -32.22 35.06
CA PRO A 605 5.55 -31.81 35.57
C PRO A 605 6.67 -32.52 34.79
N ARG A 606 7.71 -31.78 34.42
CA ARG A 606 8.97 -32.37 33.91
C ARG A 606 10.16 -31.79 34.68
N SER A 607 11.13 -32.66 34.97
CA SER A 607 12.35 -32.30 35.69
C SER A 607 13.33 -31.53 34.80
N PRO A 608 14.16 -30.63 35.36
CA PRO A 608 15.29 -30.05 34.66
C PRO A 608 16.43 -31.07 34.51
N ASP A 609 17.16 -31.01 33.40
CA ASP A 609 18.45 -31.70 33.21
C ASP A 609 19.61 -30.75 33.54
N GLU A 610 20.64 -31.25 34.22
CA GLU A 610 21.85 -30.51 34.57
C GLU A 610 23.08 -31.09 33.84
N SER A 611 23.87 -30.24 33.17
CA SER A 611 25.35 -30.25 33.27
C SER A 611 25.97 -29.12 32.44
N ASP A 612 26.74 -28.24 33.10
CA ASP A 612 27.75 -27.39 32.45
C ASP A 612 29.13 -28.01 32.65
N ALA A 613 29.95 -28.04 31.59
CA ALA A 613 31.35 -28.46 31.66
C ALA A 613 32.21 -27.62 30.70
N ASP A 614 33.06 -26.78 31.27
CA ASP A 614 34.08 -26.01 30.52
C ASP A 614 35.18 -26.94 30.00
N THR A 615 35.52 -26.87 28.70
CA THR A 615 36.92 -27.14 28.28
C THR A 615 37.34 -26.55 26.91
N GLN A 616 38.59 -26.08 26.92
CA GLN A 616 39.60 -25.94 25.86
C GLN A 616 39.23 -25.35 24.48
N ARG A 617 40.08 -24.41 24.03
CA ARG A 617 39.97 -23.66 22.77
C ARG A 617 40.54 -24.44 21.58
N SER A 618 39.67 -24.87 20.68
CA SER A 618 39.97 -25.19 19.28
C SER A 618 39.67 -23.98 18.38
N ALA A 619 40.31 -23.88 17.21
CA ALA A 619 40.10 -22.76 16.28
C ALA A 619 38.71 -22.75 15.60
N SER A 620 38.04 -23.91 15.60
CA SER A 620 36.61 -24.04 15.26
C SER A 620 35.86 -24.70 16.40
N ARG A 621 34.56 -24.39 16.54
CA ARG A 621 33.62 -25.02 17.48
C ARG A 621 32.55 -25.78 16.70
N THR A 622 32.07 -26.89 17.25
CA THR A 622 30.99 -27.69 16.65
C THR A 622 29.86 -27.82 17.65
N LEU A 623 28.64 -27.57 17.20
CA LEU A 623 27.39 -27.84 17.93
C LEU A 623 26.71 -29.01 17.21
N GLU A 624 26.22 -30.01 17.93
CA GLU A 624 25.57 -31.17 17.30
C GLU A 624 24.43 -31.72 18.16
N ASN A 625 23.25 -31.93 17.56
CA ASN A 625 22.14 -32.69 18.14
C ASN A 625 21.79 -33.87 17.21
N ASP A 626 20.68 -34.57 17.43
CA ASP A 626 20.28 -35.72 16.59
C ASP A 626 19.95 -35.37 15.12
N ALA A 627 19.61 -34.11 14.82
CA ALA A 627 19.14 -33.67 13.52
C ALA A 627 20.15 -32.80 12.74
N LEU A 628 20.92 -31.96 13.43
CA LEU A 628 21.83 -30.97 12.85
C LEU A 628 23.23 -31.06 13.44
N ARG A 629 24.23 -30.73 12.61
CA ARG A 629 25.58 -30.39 13.05
C ARG A 629 25.98 -29.04 12.47
N ALA A 630 26.35 -28.10 13.32
CA ALA A 630 26.75 -26.74 12.97
C ALA A 630 28.23 -26.52 13.34
N VAL A 631 29.04 -25.97 12.41
CA VAL A 631 30.48 -25.72 12.64
C VAL A 631 30.80 -24.23 12.51
N VAL A 632 31.28 -23.63 13.60
CA VAL A 632 31.59 -22.20 13.70
C VAL A 632 33.11 -21.99 13.62
N ASP A 633 33.56 -21.14 12.70
CA ASP A 633 34.96 -20.74 12.54
C ASP A 633 35.25 -19.48 13.36
N LEU A 634 36.10 -19.61 14.38
CA LEU A 634 36.44 -18.49 15.26
C LEU A 634 37.44 -17.52 14.61
N GLU A 635 38.30 -17.96 13.69
CA GLU A 635 39.28 -17.07 13.06
C GLU A 635 38.61 -16.08 12.08
N ARG A 636 37.50 -16.50 11.44
CA ARG A 636 36.64 -15.65 10.59
C ARG A 636 35.50 -14.96 11.36
N GLY A 637 35.78 -14.48 12.57
CA GLY A 637 34.82 -13.69 13.35
C GLY A 637 33.51 -14.42 13.69
N GLY A 638 33.54 -15.76 13.71
CA GLY A 638 32.42 -16.58 14.14
C GLY A 638 31.43 -17.02 13.07
N VAL A 639 31.81 -17.10 11.79
CA VAL A 639 30.90 -17.57 10.73
C VAL A 639 30.59 -19.06 10.83
N LEU A 640 29.41 -19.44 10.36
CA LEU A 640 28.97 -20.82 10.25
C LEU A 640 29.51 -21.43 8.94
N THR A 641 30.51 -22.31 9.04
CA THR A 641 31.18 -22.94 7.87
C THR A 641 30.51 -24.22 7.38
N SER A 642 29.61 -24.81 8.18
CA SER A 642 28.79 -25.96 7.83
C SER A 642 27.53 -25.96 8.69
N LEU A 643 26.39 -26.29 8.08
CA LEU A 643 25.12 -26.61 8.72
C LEU A 643 24.56 -27.87 8.08
N TYR A 644 24.97 -29.01 8.61
CA TYR A 644 24.69 -30.32 8.04
C TYR A 644 23.40 -30.92 8.60
N ASP A 645 22.44 -31.23 7.73
CA ASP A 645 21.23 -31.99 8.06
C ASP A 645 21.55 -33.48 8.07
N LYS A 646 21.53 -34.07 9.27
CA LYS A 646 21.82 -35.48 9.52
C LYS A 646 20.68 -36.41 9.08
N ARG A 647 19.46 -35.89 8.93
CA ARG A 647 18.26 -36.65 8.52
C ARG A 647 18.13 -36.70 7.00
N ALA A 648 18.34 -35.56 6.33
CA ALA A 648 18.38 -35.48 4.87
C ALA A 648 19.75 -35.92 4.28
N GLY A 649 20.79 -36.01 5.11
CA GLY A 649 22.13 -36.45 4.71
C GLY A 649 22.89 -35.42 3.86
N ARG A 650 22.58 -34.13 4.00
CA ARG A 650 23.09 -33.06 3.14
C ARG A 650 23.64 -31.86 3.92
N GLU A 651 24.57 -31.16 3.31
CA GLU A 651 24.97 -29.82 3.71
C GLU A 651 23.88 -28.82 3.25
N ILE A 652 23.46 -27.90 4.13
CA ILE A 652 22.45 -26.87 3.79
C ILE A 652 23.13 -25.65 3.16
N LEU A 653 24.34 -25.31 3.62
CA LEU A 653 25.05 -24.10 3.21
C LEU A 653 25.97 -24.34 2.02
N THR A 654 25.92 -23.44 1.03
CA THR A 654 26.85 -23.43 -0.11
C THR A 654 28.04 -22.49 0.08
N GLY A 655 28.13 -21.83 1.23
CA GLY A 655 29.18 -20.89 1.64
C GLY A 655 29.04 -20.53 3.12
N PRO A 656 29.81 -19.57 3.66
CA PRO A 656 29.70 -19.18 5.06
C PRO A 656 28.31 -18.61 5.39
N GLY A 657 27.67 -19.14 6.43
CA GLY A 657 26.40 -18.67 6.98
C GLY A 657 26.57 -17.77 8.20
N ASN A 658 25.56 -16.96 8.51
CA ASN A 658 25.69 -15.81 9.40
C ASN A 658 26.91 -14.95 9.04
N ASP A 659 27.21 -14.83 7.75
CA ASP A 659 28.33 -14.02 7.27
C ASP A 659 27.86 -12.58 7.09
N LEU A 660 28.68 -11.62 7.49
CA LEU A 660 28.30 -10.21 7.46
C LEU A 660 28.93 -9.55 6.24
N THR A 661 28.15 -8.81 5.45
CA THR A 661 28.66 -8.01 4.34
C THR A 661 28.28 -6.55 4.54
N VAL A 662 29.22 -5.64 4.26
CA VAL A 662 28.99 -4.19 4.31
C VAL A 662 28.98 -3.66 2.89
N LEU A 663 27.82 -3.21 2.43
CA LEU A 663 27.66 -2.56 1.14
C LEU A 663 27.82 -1.06 1.35
N ALA A 664 28.64 -0.40 0.54
CA ALA A 664 28.66 1.06 0.50
C ALA A 664 27.46 1.58 -0.28
N GLU A 665 26.78 2.58 0.25
CA GLU A 665 25.62 3.22 -0.38
C GLU A 665 25.95 4.65 -0.82
N TYR A 666 25.21 5.14 -1.80
CA TYR A 666 25.18 6.56 -2.12
C TYR A 666 24.39 7.33 -1.06
N ASP A 667 24.77 8.59 -0.80
CA ASP A 667 24.04 9.51 0.07
C ASP A 667 22.56 9.66 -0.32
N GLN A 668 22.25 9.52 -1.62
CA GLN A 668 20.91 9.43 -2.19
C GLN A 668 20.90 8.52 -3.41
N LEU A 669 19.74 7.93 -3.72
CA LEU A 669 19.52 7.16 -4.95
C LEU A 669 19.90 8.01 -6.19
N PRO A 670 20.82 7.55 -7.07
CA PRO A 670 21.29 8.36 -8.19
C PRO A 670 20.14 8.84 -9.10
N GLY A 671 20.04 10.16 -9.29
CA GLY A 671 18.98 10.79 -10.08
C GLY A 671 17.70 11.14 -9.31
N HIS A 672 17.58 10.77 -8.03
CA HIS A 672 16.42 11.04 -7.18
C HIS A 672 16.82 11.76 -5.88
N ALA A 673 16.03 12.73 -5.42
CA ALA A 673 16.31 13.51 -4.22
C ALA A 673 15.84 12.83 -2.90
N GLU A 674 15.55 11.53 -2.95
CA GLU A 674 14.76 10.76 -1.96
C GLU A 674 15.61 9.75 -1.17
N GLY A 675 16.87 10.10 -0.86
CA GLY A 675 17.87 9.14 -0.34
C GLY A 675 17.42 8.21 0.79
N PRO A 676 16.88 8.71 1.92
CA PRO A 676 16.56 7.88 3.09
C PRO A 676 15.48 6.81 2.89
N TRP A 677 14.72 6.86 1.79
CA TRP A 677 13.61 5.96 1.52
C TRP A 677 14.00 4.76 0.66
N HIS A 678 15.11 4.82 -0.06
CA HIS A 678 15.58 3.74 -0.94
C HIS A 678 16.85 3.09 -0.41
N LEU A 679 17.05 1.80 -0.68
CA LEU A 679 18.38 1.23 -0.64
C LEU A 679 19.15 1.73 -1.86
N ALA A 680 20.35 2.27 -1.65
CA ALA A 680 21.15 2.90 -2.68
C ALA A 680 22.56 2.29 -2.82
N PRO A 681 22.71 0.93 -2.88
CA PRO A 681 24.01 0.30 -2.98
C PRO A 681 24.76 0.74 -4.25
N THR A 682 26.08 0.92 -4.08
CA THR A 682 27.05 1.28 -5.12
C THR A 682 27.64 0.06 -5.85
N GLY A 683 27.14 -1.13 -5.56
CA GLY A 683 27.79 -2.41 -5.91
C GLY A 683 29.10 -2.70 -5.16
N SER A 684 29.64 -1.77 -4.37
CA SER A 684 30.86 -2.00 -3.58
C SER A 684 30.55 -2.77 -2.30
N VAL A 685 31.13 -3.98 -2.18
CA VAL A 685 30.94 -4.89 -1.04
C VAL A 685 32.26 -5.09 -0.29
N THR A 686 32.21 -5.03 1.04
CA THR A 686 33.27 -5.51 1.94
C THR A 686 32.80 -6.78 2.62
N ASP A 687 33.48 -7.89 2.34
CA ASP A 687 33.29 -9.17 3.03
C ASP A 687 33.70 -9.05 4.51
N ASN A 688 32.90 -9.65 5.39
CA ASN A 688 33.10 -9.83 6.83
C ASN A 688 34.17 -8.95 7.51
N PRO A 689 33.79 -7.77 8.02
CA PRO A 689 34.74 -6.84 8.62
C PRO A 689 35.13 -7.21 10.06
N CYS A 690 34.81 -8.42 10.55
CA CYS A 690 35.15 -8.86 11.90
C CYS A 690 36.52 -9.56 11.93
N GLY A 691 37.32 -9.26 12.97
CA GLY A 691 38.50 -10.07 13.31
C GLY A 691 38.12 -11.37 14.03
N PRO A 692 39.12 -12.15 14.49
CA PRO A 692 38.89 -13.41 15.22
C PRO A 692 37.97 -13.25 16.44
N ALA A 693 37.07 -14.20 16.62
CA ALA A 693 36.09 -14.25 17.69
C ALA A 693 36.65 -14.93 18.95
N THR A 694 36.27 -14.38 20.11
CA THR A 694 36.50 -14.97 21.43
C THR A 694 35.24 -15.68 21.91
N VAL A 695 35.38 -16.93 22.37
CA VAL A 695 34.30 -17.67 23.04
C VAL A 695 34.03 -17.07 24.42
N ILE A 696 32.75 -16.76 24.66
CA ILE A 696 32.21 -16.27 25.94
C ILE A 696 31.59 -17.42 26.72
N PHE A 697 30.80 -18.26 26.04
CA PHE A 697 30.15 -19.45 26.61
C PHE A 697 30.17 -20.58 25.59
N ALA A 698 30.30 -21.82 26.05
CA ALA A 698 30.08 -23.02 25.26
C ALA A 698 29.54 -24.11 26.18
N GLY A 699 28.40 -24.71 25.82
CA GLY A 699 27.76 -25.77 26.59
C GLY A 699 27.16 -26.83 25.67
N ASP A 700 27.49 -28.10 25.96
CA ASP A 700 27.07 -29.28 25.19
C ASP A 700 25.83 -29.97 25.80
N GLY A 701 24.96 -29.19 26.44
CA GLY A 701 23.70 -29.67 27.03
C GLY A 701 22.68 -30.12 25.98
N PRO A 702 21.47 -30.53 26.39
CA PRO A 702 20.43 -31.05 25.48
C PRO A 702 20.11 -30.10 24.31
N ALA A 703 20.20 -28.79 24.53
CA ALA A 703 20.26 -27.75 23.50
C ALA A 703 21.69 -27.16 23.45
N PRO A 704 22.60 -27.68 22.58
CA PRO A 704 23.96 -27.19 22.50
C PRO A 704 24.01 -25.70 22.15
N ARG A 705 24.84 -24.93 22.88
CA ARG A 705 24.86 -23.46 22.81
C ARG A 705 26.28 -22.91 22.83
N LEU A 706 26.54 -21.92 21.97
CA LEU A 706 27.83 -21.24 21.83
C LEU A 706 27.60 -19.72 21.79
N GLU A 707 28.26 -18.98 22.68
CA GLU A 707 28.31 -17.53 22.65
C GLU A 707 29.71 -17.04 22.33
N ILE A 708 29.80 -16.06 21.43
CA ILE A 708 31.06 -15.47 20.98
C ILE A 708 30.95 -13.95 20.86
N ALA A 709 32.08 -13.27 20.97
CA ALA A 709 32.22 -11.87 20.57
C ALA A 709 33.37 -11.69 19.57
N ALA A 710 33.18 -10.80 18.60
CA ALA A 710 34.20 -10.40 17.63
C ALA A 710 34.18 -8.87 17.46
N ASP A 711 35.36 -8.27 17.35
CA ASP A 711 35.49 -6.84 17.09
C ASP A 711 35.65 -6.56 15.59
N SER A 712 35.08 -5.44 15.14
CA SER A 712 35.22 -4.89 13.79
C SER A 712 35.63 -3.41 13.90
N PRO A 713 36.29 -2.82 12.88
CA PRO A 713 36.48 -1.37 12.81
C PRO A 713 35.16 -0.57 12.90
N LEU A 714 34.05 -1.15 12.44
CA LEU A 714 32.75 -0.48 12.36
C LEU A 714 31.81 -0.73 13.55
N PHE A 715 31.96 -1.84 14.27
CA PHE A 715 31.04 -2.26 15.34
C PHE A 715 31.66 -3.35 16.24
N ARG A 716 31.00 -3.65 17.36
CA ARG A 716 31.26 -4.86 18.16
C ARG A 716 30.15 -5.88 17.92
N ARG A 717 30.51 -7.12 17.61
CA ARG A 717 29.59 -8.22 17.33
C ARG A 717 29.50 -9.15 18.53
N HIS A 718 28.29 -9.50 18.95
CA HIS A 718 28.03 -10.64 19.82
C HIS A 718 27.13 -11.63 19.08
N VAL A 719 27.42 -12.94 19.18
CA VAL A 719 26.59 -13.97 18.54
C VAL A 719 26.29 -15.09 19.52
N THR A 720 25.03 -15.48 19.62
CA THR A 720 24.61 -16.75 20.21
C THR A 720 24.17 -17.70 19.09
N TYR A 721 24.77 -18.88 19.04
CA TYR A 721 24.29 -20.04 18.29
C TYR A 721 23.69 -21.05 19.26
N GLU A 722 22.49 -21.55 18.98
CA GLU A 722 21.77 -22.47 19.87
C GLU A 722 21.00 -23.51 19.04
N LEU A 723 21.32 -24.79 19.18
CA LEU A 723 20.54 -25.87 18.56
C LEU A 723 19.33 -26.19 19.43
N ALA A 724 18.16 -26.35 18.81
CA ALA A 724 16.97 -26.82 19.52
C ALA A 724 17.23 -28.21 20.13
N ALA A 725 16.70 -28.48 21.33
CA ALA A 725 16.91 -29.76 22.00
C ALA A 725 16.36 -30.97 21.20
N GLU A 726 15.28 -30.74 20.45
CA GLU A 726 14.70 -31.71 19.53
C GLU A 726 14.42 -31.03 18.18
N GLY A 727 14.69 -31.73 17.08
CA GLY A 727 14.37 -31.26 15.72
C GLY A 727 15.50 -30.49 15.03
N ALA A 728 15.21 -30.05 13.80
CA ALA A 728 16.17 -29.45 12.88
C ALA A 728 16.07 -27.91 12.87
N ARG A 729 16.38 -27.28 14.01
CA ARG A 729 16.42 -25.82 14.16
C ARG A 729 17.73 -25.38 14.81
N LEU A 730 18.35 -24.36 14.21
CA LEU A 730 19.47 -23.60 14.77
C LEU A 730 18.99 -22.15 14.94
N ASP A 731 18.94 -21.67 16.18
CA ASP A 731 18.71 -20.26 16.46
C ASP A 731 20.03 -19.50 16.42
N VAL A 732 20.05 -18.38 15.69
CA VAL A 732 21.22 -17.51 15.55
C VAL A 732 20.84 -16.09 15.93
N ARG A 733 21.34 -15.60 17.07
CA ARG A 733 21.15 -14.22 17.51
C ARG A 733 22.45 -13.46 17.30
N THR A 734 22.52 -12.65 16.25
CA THR A 734 23.60 -11.67 16.04
C THR A 734 23.18 -10.31 16.59
N GLU A 735 23.96 -9.78 17.54
CA GLU A 735 23.78 -8.45 18.13
C GLU A 735 24.94 -7.55 17.70
N ILE A 736 24.61 -6.37 17.18
CA ILE A 736 25.55 -5.36 16.71
C ILE A 736 25.52 -4.19 17.69
N ARG A 737 26.68 -3.86 18.28
CA ARG A 737 26.86 -2.77 19.25
C ARG A 737 27.81 -1.72 18.71
N ASP A 738 27.56 -0.46 19.08
CA ASP A 738 28.41 0.68 18.73
C ASP A 738 28.69 0.81 17.22
N TRP A 739 27.65 0.69 16.38
CA TRP A 739 27.77 0.89 14.94
C TRP A 739 28.27 2.31 14.62
N ARG A 740 29.32 2.38 13.78
CA ARG A 740 29.98 3.64 13.35
C ARG A 740 29.96 3.87 11.85
N GLY A 741 29.25 3.03 11.09
CA GLY A 741 29.12 3.20 9.64
C GLY A 741 28.18 4.34 9.28
N THR A 742 28.44 4.97 8.14
CA THR A 742 27.60 6.02 7.53
C THR A 742 27.51 5.73 6.04
N ASN A 743 26.30 5.83 5.48
CA ASN A 743 25.98 5.48 4.08
C ASN A 743 26.48 4.06 3.74
N GLN A 744 26.12 3.12 4.61
CA GLN A 744 26.57 1.74 4.61
C GLN A 744 25.44 0.81 5.08
N LEU A 745 25.13 -0.18 4.27
CA LEU A 745 24.15 -1.23 4.58
C LEU A 745 24.86 -2.49 5.07
N LEU A 746 24.58 -2.90 6.30
CA LEU A 746 25.02 -4.18 6.85
C LEU A 746 24.00 -5.27 6.50
N ARG A 747 24.42 -6.29 5.75
CA ARG A 747 23.62 -7.49 5.46
C ARG A 747 24.18 -8.70 6.20
N VAL A 748 23.32 -9.68 6.49
CA VAL A 748 23.70 -11.01 6.96
C VAL A 748 23.31 -12.04 5.89
N GLN A 749 24.20 -13.00 5.63
CA GLN A 749 24.05 -13.97 4.56
C GLN A 749 23.99 -15.41 5.09
N PHE A 750 23.07 -16.19 4.53
CA PHE A 750 22.94 -17.64 4.71
C PHE A 750 22.84 -18.29 3.32
N PRO A 751 23.97 -18.41 2.59
CA PRO A 751 23.98 -18.89 1.21
C PRO A 751 23.54 -20.36 1.17
N CYS A 752 22.37 -20.60 0.59
CA CYS A 752 21.80 -21.92 0.40
C CYS A 752 21.24 -22.05 -1.02
N VAL A 753 21.30 -23.26 -1.58
CA VAL A 753 20.79 -23.54 -2.92
C VAL A 753 19.87 -24.75 -2.85
N LEU A 754 18.59 -24.53 -3.15
CA LEU A 754 17.60 -25.58 -3.31
C LEU A 754 17.13 -25.62 -4.77
N PRO A 755 17.56 -26.60 -5.59
CA PRO A 755 17.26 -26.63 -7.02
C PRO A 755 15.75 -26.64 -7.31
N GLY A 756 15.30 -25.69 -8.13
CA GLY A 756 13.89 -25.55 -8.54
C GLY A 756 12.98 -24.83 -7.53
N ALA A 757 13.47 -24.50 -6.33
CA ALA A 757 12.73 -23.72 -5.37
C ALA A 757 12.67 -22.23 -5.75
N LYS A 758 11.64 -21.55 -5.24
CA LYS A 758 11.45 -20.11 -5.32
C LYS A 758 11.49 -19.50 -3.91
N PRO A 759 11.88 -18.23 -3.78
CA PRO A 759 11.69 -17.46 -2.56
C PRO A 759 10.19 -17.35 -2.25
N ILE A 760 9.83 -17.73 -1.02
CA ILE A 760 8.52 -17.54 -0.43
C ILE A 760 8.67 -16.70 0.82
N TYR A 761 7.82 -15.69 0.94
CA TYR A 761 7.86 -14.69 1.99
C TYR A 761 6.58 -14.80 2.79
N GLU A 762 6.72 -14.91 4.11
CA GLU A 762 5.62 -14.63 5.00
C GLU A 762 5.32 -13.13 4.97
N THR A 763 4.06 -12.78 4.73
CA THR A 763 3.53 -11.43 4.93
C THR A 763 2.63 -11.44 6.17
N ALA A 764 2.04 -10.31 6.55
CA ALA A 764 1.33 -10.16 7.81
C ALA A 764 0.22 -11.22 8.01
N ALA A 765 -0.47 -11.62 6.93
CA ALA A 765 -1.56 -12.60 6.94
C ALA A 765 -1.51 -13.68 5.82
N ALA A 766 -0.42 -13.76 5.05
CA ALA A 766 -0.30 -14.71 3.93
C ALA A 766 1.14 -15.22 3.74
N VAL A 767 1.30 -16.19 2.83
CA VAL A 767 2.60 -16.62 2.31
C VAL A 767 2.55 -16.47 0.79
N ILE A 768 3.48 -15.70 0.21
CA ILE A 768 3.51 -15.44 -1.24
C ILE A 768 4.91 -15.68 -1.83
N GLY A 769 4.95 -16.02 -3.12
CA GLY A 769 6.20 -16.11 -3.88
C GLY A 769 6.59 -14.76 -4.48
N ARG A 770 7.85 -14.35 -4.33
CA ARG A 770 8.42 -13.15 -4.99
C ARG A 770 9.71 -13.53 -5.75
N PRO A 771 10.15 -12.75 -6.76
CA PRO A 771 11.42 -13.01 -7.44
C PRO A 771 12.62 -12.83 -6.49
N PHE A 772 13.75 -13.43 -6.86
CA PHE A 772 15.02 -13.20 -6.16
C PHE A 772 15.47 -11.75 -6.29
N ALA A 773 15.98 -11.21 -5.18
CA ALA A 773 16.81 -10.01 -5.21
C ALA A 773 18.12 -10.25 -5.98
N ARG A 774 18.73 -9.17 -6.48
CA ARG A 774 20.07 -9.16 -7.07
C ARG A 774 20.83 -7.98 -6.47
N ASP A 775 22.11 -8.18 -6.17
CA ASP A 775 23.00 -7.08 -5.85
C ASP A 775 23.27 -6.29 -7.14
N VAL A 776 23.03 -4.97 -7.09
CA VAL A 776 23.11 -4.04 -8.23
C VAL A 776 23.82 -2.76 -7.80
N ASP A 777 24.48 -2.08 -8.76
CA ASP A 777 24.79 -0.67 -8.61
C ASP A 777 23.53 0.13 -8.96
N THR A 778 23.00 0.88 -7.99
CA THR A 778 21.78 1.69 -8.18
C THR A 778 21.95 2.88 -9.13
N LYS A 779 23.17 3.13 -9.60
CA LYS A 779 23.43 4.02 -10.74
C LYS A 779 23.17 3.37 -12.10
N GLU A 780 23.23 2.03 -12.18
CA GLU A 780 22.97 1.26 -13.39
C GLU A 780 21.53 0.70 -13.41
N ASP A 781 21.10 0.09 -12.30
CA ASP A 781 19.75 -0.40 -12.07
C ASP A 781 19.14 0.31 -10.84
N SER A 782 18.36 1.38 -11.04
CA SER A 782 17.86 2.28 -9.98
C SER A 782 16.87 1.66 -8.98
N TRP A 783 16.68 0.33 -8.98
CA TRP A 783 15.75 -0.39 -8.13
C TRP A 783 16.38 -1.67 -7.60
N THR A 784 16.48 -1.80 -6.28
CA THR A 784 16.78 -3.10 -5.69
C THR A 784 15.51 -3.95 -5.63
N LEU A 785 15.65 -5.25 -5.84
CA LEU A 785 14.55 -6.22 -5.70
C LEU A 785 14.43 -6.76 -4.27
N ASP A 786 14.92 -6.02 -3.27
CA ASP A 786 14.79 -6.36 -1.86
C ASP A 786 13.31 -6.34 -1.42
N GLN A 787 12.93 -7.28 -0.56
CA GLN A 787 11.54 -7.53 -0.18
C GLN A 787 11.40 -7.56 1.34
N THR A 788 10.31 -7.00 1.87
CA THR A 788 9.90 -7.14 3.26
C THR A 788 9.34 -8.54 3.55
N PHE A 789 9.45 -9.00 4.79
CA PHE A 789 8.76 -10.20 5.30
C PHE A 789 8.37 -10.02 6.76
N TRP A 790 7.45 -10.84 7.25
CA TRP A 790 6.83 -10.66 8.56
C TRP A 790 7.64 -11.28 9.71
N GLN A 791 7.83 -12.60 9.71
CA GLN A 791 8.69 -13.31 10.67
C GLN A 791 9.73 -14.20 9.96
N TRP A 792 9.38 -14.85 8.84
CA TRP A 792 10.30 -15.73 8.11
C TRP A 792 10.29 -15.55 6.59
N VAL A 793 11.40 -15.95 5.98
CA VAL A 793 11.55 -16.13 4.53
C VAL A 793 12.05 -17.54 4.24
N GLY A 794 11.64 -18.15 3.13
CA GLY A 794 12.02 -19.52 2.82
C GLY A 794 12.32 -19.77 1.34
N LEU A 795 12.99 -20.89 1.09
CA LEU A 795 13.07 -21.50 -0.23
C LEU A 795 12.12 -22.68 -0.26
N GLY A 796 11.18 -22.67 -1.20
CA GLY A 796 10.14 -23.68 -1.31
C GLY A 796 9.57 -23.85 -2.71
N SER A 797 8.60 -24.73 -2.84
CA SER A 797 7.83 -24.91 -4.07
C SER A 797 6.32 -24.92 -3.77
N ALA A 798 5.49 -24.66 -4.76
CA ALA A 798 4.06 -24.86 -4.66
C ALA A 798 3.70 -26.26 -5.18
N LEU A 799 2.89 -26.99 -4.42
CA LEU A 799 2.33 -28.28 -4.77
C LEU A 799 0.82 -28.13 -4.94
N ASP A 800 0.29 -28.50 -6.11
CA ASP A 800 -1.15 -28.65 -6.32
C ASP A 800 -1.64 -29.93 -5.62
N VAL A 801 -2.44 -29.77 -4.58
CA VAL A 801 -3.04 -30.87 -3.81
C VAL A 801 -4.46 -31.11 -4.30
N GLU A 802 -4.70 -32.26 -4.94
CA GLU A 802 -6.06 -32.73 -5.24
C GLU A 802 -6.65 -33.46 -4.03
N VAL A 803 -7.65 -32.87 -3.38
CA VAL A 803 -8.44 -33.57 -2.35
C VAL A 803 -9.48 -34.44 -3.06
N THR A 804 -9.47 -35.76 -2.83
CA THR A 804 -10.38 -36.70 -3.48
C THR A 804 -11.29 -37.44 -2.48
N ASP A 805 -12.51 -37.73 -2.91
CA ASP A 805 -13.51 -38.55 -2.21
C ASP A 805 -14.00 -39.62 -3.20
N ALA A 806 -13.72 -40.90 -2.90
CA ALA A 806 -14.06 -42.05 -3.75
C ALA A 806 -13.73 -41.82 -5.25
N ASP A 807 -12.45 -41.58 -5.55
CA ASP A 807 -11.89 -41.29 -6.88
C ASP A 807 -12.41 -40.01 -7.57
N ARG A 808 -13.16 -39.16 -6.86
CA ARG A 808 -13.66 -37.88 -7.36
C ARG A 808 -12.96 -36.72 -6.70
N VAL A 809 -12.30 -35.86 -7.49
CA VAL A 809 -11.77 -34.57 -7.01
C VAL A 809 -12.88 -33.75 -6.38
N VAL A 810 -12.63 -33.28 -5.15
CA VAL A 810 -13.52 -32.47 -4.30
C VAL A 810 -13.04 -31.03 -4.28
N SER A 811 -11.74 -30.82 -4.13
CA SER A 811 -11.08 -29.52 -4.31
C SER A 811 -9.66 -29.69 -4.87
N ARG A 812 -9.07 -28.58 -5.30
CA ARG A 812 -7.67 -28.45 -5.70
C ARG A 812 -7.12 -27.22 -4.99
N GLU A 813 -6.16 -27.41 -4.10
CA GLU A 813 -5.53 -26.33 -3.33
C GLU A 813 -4.04 -26.25 -3.68
N ALA A 814 -3.51 -25.04 -3.85
CA ALA A 814 -2.07 -24.85 -3.95
C ALA A 814 -1.48 -24.76 -2.53
N VAL A 815 -0.59 -25.69 -2.17
CA VAL A 815 0.13 -25.68 -0.89
C VAL A 815 1.57 -25.26 -1.11
N GLY A 816 1.96 -24.13 -0.52
CA GLY A 816 3.37 -23.75 -0.42
C GLY A 816 4.10 -24.68 0.56
N VAL A 817 5.14 -25.37 0.09
CA VAL A 817 6.03 -26.17 0.92
C VAL A 817 7.38 -25.48 0.99
N ALA A 818 7.67 -24.90 2.15
CA ALA A 818 8.99 -24.43 2.52
C ALA A 818 9.88 -25.63 2.90
N GLU A 819 11.08 -25.67 2.35
CA GLU A 819 12.07 -26.73 2.65
C GLU A 819 13.32 -26.15 3.35
N ILE A 820 13.58 -24.86 3.16
CA ILE A 820 14.49 -24.06 4.01
C ILE A 820 13.70 -22.85 4.48
N VAL A 821 13.78 -22.53 5.77
CA VAL A 821 13.17 -21.37 6.42
C VAL A 821 14.26 -20.65 7.22
N LEU A 822 14.32 -19.34 7.11
CA LEU A 822 15.28 -18.42 7.75
C LEU A 822 14.52 -17.35 8.54
#